data_AF-A0A078JWI9-F1
#
_entry.id   AF-A0A078JWI9-F1
#
_cell.length_a   1.000
_cell.length_b   1.000
_cell.length_c   1.000
_cell.angle_alpha   90.00
_cell.angle_beta   90.00
_cell.angle_gamma   90.00
#
_symmetry.space_group_name_H-M   'P 1'
#
loop_
_entity.id
_entity.type
_entity.pdbx_description
1 polymer ?
#
loop_
_entity_poly.entity_id
_entity_poly.type
_entity_poly.pdbx_seq_one_letter_code
_entity_poly.pdbx_strand_id
1 'polypeptide(L)'
;LPANERRDVSRQLVALWADSYQPALDLLSRVLPPGLVAYLHTRPDDVLGDTNQEGSSTNRRHKRLLQQRRGRIARGTGAQDFPLPLGNSVETGDAPKSENFQRPAVETSSETSNPQASAFPGADSTTAGVSQNGYPAFTSNSTNANGNEQHDTSSSNLVGSEPNLHGIQNPVLPAPAQVIVESTPVGSGKLLLNWRELWRAFGLDHNRADLIWNERTRQELREALKAEVRNLDVEKERTEDISPGYVAVESTTGQGTIPRISWNYSEFSVSYPSLSKEVCVGQYYLRLLLESGSAGKAHDFPLRDPVAFFRALYHRFQCDADMGLTVGGAVPDELGPSGDWCDLSRLDGFGGGGGASVRELCARAMSIVYEQHYSLIGPFEGTAHITGLIDRTDDRALRHRLILLLKALVKVLLNVEGCVVVGGCVLAVDLLTVVHENSERTPIPLQSNLIAATAFMEPPKEWMYVDKGGAEVGPVEKDVIRSLWSKKEIDWTTKCRAFGMSDWKKLRDIRELRWAVAVRVPVLTPTQVGEAALSILHSMVSAHSDLDDAGEIVTPTPRVKRILSSTRCLPHIAQAILSGEPAIVEASAALLKDVVTRNPKAMIRLYNTGAFYFALAYPGSNLYSIAQLFSVTHVHQAFHGGEEATVSSSLPLAKRSVLGGLLPESLLYVLERSGPAAFAAAMVSDSDTPEIIWTHKMRAEHLICQVLQHLGDYPQKLSQHCHFLYDYAPMPPVTYPELRDEMWCHRYYLRNLCNDIRFPNWPIVEHVEFLQSLLVMWREELTRKPMDLSEEEACKILEISLNDVSSDDLNGRGQVELNETSNISKQIQNLDEDKLKRQYRKLAMKYHPDKNPEGREKFLAVQKAYECLQVRQPNFDHCLYLRFLSIMCLA
;
A
#
# COMPACT_ATOMS: atom_id res chain seq x y z
N LEU A 1 -13.45 -61.92 -11.25
CA LEU A 1 -13.04 -60.53 -10.96
C LEU A 1 -12.77 -60.34 -9.47
N PRO A 2 -11.51 -60.19 -9.05
CA PRO A 2 -11.10 -59.55 -7.80
C PRO A 2 -11.62 -58.11 -7.71
N ALA A 3 -11.48 -57.46 -6.55
CA ALA A 3 -12.04 -56.12 -6.30
C ALA A 3 -11.56 -55.06 -7.32
N ASN A 4 -10.27 -55.07 -7.67
CA ASN A 4 -9.68 -54.11 -8.61
C ASN A 4 -10.26 -54.27 -10.03
N GLU A 5 -10.32 -55.50 -10.56
CA GLU A 5 -10.93 -55.77 -11.87
C GLU A 5 -12.40 -55.33 -11.93
N ARG A 6 -13.18 -55.53 -10.85
CA ARG A 6 -14.56 -55.02 -10.78
C ARG A 6 -14.60 -53.50 -10.89
N ARG A 7 -13.73 -52.82 -10.12
CA ARG A 7 -13.64 -51.35 -10.08
C ARG A 7 -13.32 -50.77 -11.45
N ASP A 8 -12.39 -51.37 -12.18
CA ASP A 8 -11.97 -50.86 -13.49
C ASP A 8 -12.97 -51.19 -14.60
N VAL A 9 -13.68 -52.33 -14.52
CA VAL A 9 -14.84 -52.60 -15.38
C VAL A 9 -15.97 -51.60 -15.11
N SER A 10 -16.30 -51.30 -13.84
CA SER A 10 -17.30 -50.28 -13.50
C SER A 10 -16.92 -48.89 -14.00
N ARG A 11 -15.65 -48.48 -13.86
CA ARG A 11 -15.13 -47.21 -14.41
C ARG A 11 -15.28 -47.11 -15.92
N GLN A 12 -14.99 -48.20 -16.64
CA GLN A 12 -15.13 -48.26 -18.11
C GLN A 12 -16.60 -48.21 -18.54
N LEU A 13 -17.50 -48.89 -17.80
CA LEU A 13 -18.94 -48.83 -18.07
C LEU A 13 -19.50 -47.41 -17.84
N VAL A 14 -19.16 -46.75 -16.73
CA VAL A 14 -19.59 -45.37 -16.47
C VAL A 14 -19.11 -44.42 -17.57
N ALA A 15 -17.84 -44.53 -17.99
CA ALA A 15 -17.32 -43.75 -19.11
C ALA A 15 -18.14 -43.99 -20.39
N LEU A 16 -18.25 -45.24 -20.84
CA LEU A 16 -18.96 -45.60 -22.07
C LEU A 16 -20.45 -45.21 -22.10
N TRP A 17 -21.09 -45.02 -20.94
CA TRP A 17 -22.50 -44.62 -20.83
C TRP A 17 -22.73 -43.11 -20.71
N ALA A 18 -21.75 -42.35 -20.20
CA ALA A 18 -21.90 -40.91 -19.94
C ALA A 18 -21.18 -40.02 -20.95
N ASP A 19 -20.11 -40.52 -21.58
CA ASP A 19 -19.17 -39.76 -22.43
C ASP A 19 -19.79 -38.93 -23.56
N SER A 20 -20.92 -39.38 -24.12
CA SER A 20 -21.66 -38.70 -25.19
C SER A 20 -23.12 -38.43 -24.84
N TYR A 21 -23.50 -38.50 -23.56
CA TYR A 21 -24.89 -38.38 -23.12
C TYR A 21 -25.07 -37.22 -22.11
N GLN A 22 -25.49 -36.07 -22.62
CA GLN A 22 -25.58 -34.82 -21.86
C GLN A 22 -26.31 -34.94 -20.50
N PRO A 23 -27.47 -35.62 -20.37
CA PRO A 23 -28.15 -35.74 -19.08
C PRO A 23 -27.36 -36.52 -18.00
N ALA A 24 -26.39 -37.36 -18.37
CA ALA A 24 -25.47 -37.98 -17.42
C ALA A 24 -24.32 -37.06 -17.03
N LEU A 25 -23.86 -36.19 -17.93
CA LEU A 25 -22.89 -35.12 -17.61
C LEU A 25 -23.53 -34.07 -16.70
N ASP A 26 -24.79 -33.69 -16.97
CA ASP A 26 -25.60 -32.78 -16.15
C ASP A 26 -25.97 -33.39 -14.79
N LEU A 27 -25.97 -34.71 -14.65
CA LEU A 27 -26.08 -35.40 -13.37
C LEU A 27 -24.74 -35.37 -12.61
N LEU A 28 -23.62 -35.64 -13.30
CA LEU A 28 -22.29 -35.61 -12.69
C LEU A 28 -21.91 -34.22 -12.18
N SER A 29 -22.32 -33.14 -12.86
CA SER A 29 -22.11 -31.76 -12.39
C SER A 29 -22.92 -31.36 -11.15
N ARG A 30 -24.03 -32.06 -10.86
CA ARG A 30 -24.84 -31.91 -9.64
C ARG A 30 -24.43 -32.84 -8.50
N VAL A 31 -23.58 -33.83 -8.77
CA VAL A 31 -23.16 -34.89 -7.83
C VAL A 31 -21.69 -34.73 -7.41
N LEU A 32 -20.84 -34.17 -8.27
CA LEU A 32 -19.40 -33.98 -8.04
C LEU A 32 -19.01 -32.48 -8.04
N PRO A 33 -18.04 -32.06 -7.21
CA PRO A 33 -17.50 -30.71 -7.26
C PRO A 33 -16.98 -30.30 -8.66
N PRO A 34 -17.18 -29.05 -9.12
CA PRO A 34 -16.83 -28.62 -10.48
C PRO A 34 -15.34 -28.81 -10.83
N GLY A 35 -14.45 -28.68 -9.84
CA GLY A 35 -13.02 -28.95 -9.98
C GLY A 35 -12.69 -30.39 -10.38
N LEU A 36 -13.48 -31.39 -9.97
CA LEU A 36 -13.34 -32.77 -10.44
C LEU A 36 -13.89 -32.93 -11.85
N VAL A 37 -15.10 -32.42 -12.10
CA VAL A 37 -15.78 -32.53 -13.41
C VAL A 37 -14.91 -31.95 -14.52
N ALA A 38 -14.21 -30.84 -14.27
CA ALA A 38 -13.29 -30.22 -15.22
C ALA A 38 -12.13 -31.13 -15.70
N TYR A 39 -11.73 -32.17 -14.95
CA TYR A 39 -10.74 -33.13 -15.44
C TYR A 39 -11.23 -33.91 -16.67
N LEU A 40 -12.55 -34.07 -16.88
CA LEU A 40 -13.11 -34.66 -18.10
C LEU A 40 -12.77 -33.88 -19.38
N HIS A 41 -12.45 -32.58 -19.26
CA HIS A 41 -12.14 -31.71 -20.39
C HIS A 41 -10.64 -31.39 -20.51
N THR A 42 -9.77 -32.16 -19.84
CA THR A 42 -8.31 -32.04 -19.97
C THR A 42 -7.78 -32.84 -21.15
N ARG A 43 -6.68 -32.38 -21.75
CA ARG A 43 -5.94 -33.16 -22.76
C ARG A 43 -5.58 -34.55 -22.23
N PRO A 44 -5.77 -35.63 -23.01
CA PRO A 44 -5.17 -36.93 -22.69
C PRO A 44 -3.64 -36.85 -22.85
N ASP A 45 -2.89 -37.43 -21.90
CA ASP A 45 -1.41 -37.43 -21.84
C ASP A 45 -0.71 -38.07 -23.08
N ASP A 46 -1.46 -38.69 -24.00
CA ASP A 46 -0.96 -39.52 -25.12
C ASP A 46 -0.33 -38.70 -26.30
N VAL A 47 0.19 -37.48 -26.09
CA VAL A 47 0.75 -36.58 -27.15
C VAL A 47 2.07 -35.88 -26.76
N LEU A 48 2.95 -36.54 -26.01
CA LEU A 48 4.36 -36.16 -25.86
C LEU A 48 5.29 -37.37 -26.07
N GLY A 49 5.40 -37.81 -27.32
CA GLY A 49 6.30 -38.88 -27.76
C GLY A 49 6.02 -39.32 -29.20
N ASP A 50 7.08 -39.72 -29.91
CA ASP A 50 7.08 -40.47 -31.18
C ASP A 50 6.23 -39.92 -32.35
N THR A 51 6.67 -38.81 -32.94
CA THR A 51 6.70 -38.74 -34.40
C THR A 51 7.95 -39.49 -34.92
N ASN A 52 7.77 -40.29 -35.97
CA ASN A 52 8.80 -41.02 -36.72
C ASN A 52 9.46 -42.26 -36.06
N GLN A 53 8.69 -43.35 -35.86
CA GLN A 53 9.14 -44.66 -36.36
C GLN A 53 7.99 -45.63 -36.67
N GLU A 54 8.32 -46.73 -37.36
CA GLU A 54 7.37 -47.55 -38.14
C GLU A 54 6.47 -48.46 -37.28
N GLY A 55 5.24 -48.70 -37.77
CA GLY A 55 4.20 -49.36 -36.98
C GLY A 55 4.32 -50.89 -36.87
N SER A 56 4.57 -51.41 -35.65
CA SER A 56 4.49 -52.87 -35.38
C SER A 56 4.17 -53.26 -33.91
N SER A 57 3.15 -52.64 -33.30
CA SER A 57 2.83 -52.83 -31.86
C SER A 57 1.38 -53.22 -31.56
N THR A 58 0.38 -52.58 -32.18
CA THR A 58 -1.06 -52.81 -31.93
C THR A 58 -1.52 -54.24 -32.25
N ASN A 59 -0.89 -54.89 -33.24
CA ASN A 59 -1.30 -56.20 -33.76
C ASN A 59 -0.96 -57.39 -32.82
N ARG A 60 -0.09 -57.20 -31.81
CA ARG A 60 0.32 -58.27 -30.87
C ARG A 60 -0.63 -58.47 -29.68
N ARG A 61 -1.42 -57.46 -29.29
CA ARG A 61 -2.35 -57.57 -28.14
C ARG A 61 -3.68 -58.23 -28.53
N HIS A 62 -4.24 -57.88 -29.69
CA HIS A 62 -5.51 -58.45 -30.20
C HIS A 62 -5.41 -59.95 -30.51
N LYS A 63 -4.28 -60.45 -31.02
CA LYS A 63 -4.13 -61.88 -31.38
C LYS A 63 -4.16 -62.85 -30.19
N ARG A 64 -3.92 -62.41 -28.94
CA ARG A 64 -3.93 -63.29 -27.75
C ARG A 64 -5.33 -63.59 -27.21
N LEU A 65 -6.31 -62.69 -27.40
CA LEU A 65 -7.67 -62.86 -26.88
C LEU A 65 -8.54 -63.82 -27.70
N LEU A 66 -8.21 -64.06 -28.97
CA LEU A 66 -8.97 -64.98 -29.85
C LEU A 66 -8.47 -66.43 -29.80
N GLN A 67 -7.31 -66.71 -29.19
CA GLN A 67 -6.75 -68.06 -29.17
C GLN A 67 -7.21 -68.93 -27.98
N GLN A 68 -7.90 -68.33 -26.98
CA GLN A 68 -8.50 -69.05 -25.84
C GLN A 68 -9.96 -69.50 -26.06
N ARG A 69 -10.49 -69.45 -27.28
CA ARG A 69 -11.83 -69.99 -27.65
C ARG A 69 -11.77 -71.15 -28.67
N ARG A 70 -10.90 -72.13 -28.44
CA ARG A 70 -11.02 -73.49 -28.98
C ARG A 70 -10.61 -74.52 -27.92
N GLY A 71 -11.39 -75.59 -27.78
CA GLY A 71 -11.02 -76.77 -26.98
C GLY A 71 -11.47 -76.78 -25.51
N ARG A 72 -12.78 -76.96 -25.27
CA ARG A 72 -13.20 -77.87 -24.17
C ARG A 72 -13.08 -79.31 -24.69
N ILE A 73 -12.62 -80.26 -23.89
CA ILE A 73 -13.13 -81.66 -23.84
C ILE A 73 -12.51 -82.44 -22.66
N ALA A 74 -13.35 -83.25 -22.00
CA ALA A 74 -13.08 -84.38 -21.10
C ALA A 74 -12.19 -84.26 -19.84
N ARG A 75 -12.83 -84.60 -18.69
CA ARG A 75 -12.44 -85.57 -17.62
C ARG A 75 -11.01 -85.50 -17.00
N GLY A 76 -10.84 -85.59 -15.68
CA GLY A 76 -11.81 -85.70 -14.58
C GLY A 76 -11.18 -86.25 -13.28
N THR A 77 -11.95 -86.22 -12.18
CA THR A 77 -11.83 -87.05 -10.95
C THR A 77 -10.45 -87.26 -10.29
N GLY A 78 -10.23 -86.73 -9.08
CA GLY A 78 -9.08 -87.10 -8.22
C GLY A 78 -9.02 -86.27 -6.94
N ALA A 79 -8.64 -86.89 -5.81
CA ALA A 79 -8.72 -86.29 -4.47
C ALA A 79 -7.34 -86.08 -3.80
N GLN A 80 -7.37 -85.34 -2.68
CA GLN A 80 -6.44 -85.30 -1.54
C GLN A 80 -5.02 -84.66 -1.66
N ASP A 81 -4.86 -83.65 -0.79
CA ASP A 81 -3.82 -83.49 0.24
C ASP A 81 -2.35 -83.12 -0.05
N PHE A 82 -1.82 -82.46 1.00
CA PHE A 82 -0.46 -81.96 1.31
C PHE A 82 0.67 -83.00 1.09
N PRO A 83 1.97 -82.59 0.93
CA PRO A 83 2.62 -81.62 1.84
C PRO A 83 3.78 -80.73 1.31
N LEU A 84 4.28 -79.89 2.23
CA LEU A 84 5.60 -79.21 2.26
C LEU A 84 6.52 -79.98 3.27
N PRO A 85 7.81 -79.65 3.53
CA PRO A 85 8.74 -78.66 2.94
C PRO A 85 10.19 -79.20 2.67
N LEU A 86 11.13 -78.27 2.38
CA LEU A 86 12.54 -78.22 2.87
C LEU A 86 13.67 -79.11 2.27
N GLY A 87 14.85 -78.50 2.02
CA GLY A 87 16.15 -79.09 2.41
C GLY A 87 17.35 -79.04 1.46
N ASN A 88 18.33 -78.14 1.74
CA ASN A 88 19.79 -78.24 1.47
C ASN A 88 20.24 -78.32 -0.03
N SER A 89 21.51 -78.25 -0.48
CA SER A 89 22.88 -78.07 0.09
C SER A 89 23.85 -77.68 -1.08
N VAL A 90 25.13 -77.30 -0.98
CA VAL A 90 26.13 -77.00 0.08
C VAL A 90 27.08 -75.89 -0.44
N GLU A 91 27.83 -75.18 0.43
CA GLU A 91 29.29 -74.86 0.37
C GLU A 91 29.58 -73.72 1.43
N THR A 92 30.74 -73.38 2.02
CA THR A 92 32.22 -73.55 1.87
C THR A 92 32.94 -72.70 0.80
N GLY A 93 34.17 -72.16 1.01
CA GLY A 93 34.96 -71.88 2.23
C GLY A 93 35.44 -70.40 2.24
N ASP A 94 36.41 -69.91 3.01
CA ASP A 94 37.27 -70.47 4.09
C ASP A 94 37.77 -69.30 5.01
N ALA A 95 38.73 -69.51 5.92
CA ALA A 95 39.02 -68.66 7.10
C ALA A 95 40.56 -68.49 7.37
N PRO A 96 41.10 -68.45 8.62
CA PRO A 96 40.59 -68.12 9.99
C PRO A 96 41.11 -66.71 10.44
N LYS A 97 41.02 -66.17 11.67
CA LYS A 97 41.06 -66.56 13.11
C LYS A 97 40.35 -65.42 13.93
N SER A 98 40.13 -65.31 15.25
CA SER A 98 40.12 -66.07 16.54
C SER A 98 39.74 -64.98 17.63
N GLU A 99 39.44 -65.13 18.93
CA GLU A 99 39.01 -66.11 19.97
C GLU A 99 38.75 -65.23 21.27
N ASN A 100 38.14 -65.59 22.42
CA ASN A 100 37.53 -66.81 22.99
C ASN A 100 36.69 -66.48 24.27
N PHE A 101 35.64 -67.27 24.59
CA PHE A 101 35.02 -67.50 25.94
C PHE A 101 34.39 -66.31 26.74
N GLN A 102 33.48 -66.44 27.75
CA GLN A 102 32.81 -67.59 28.42
C GLN A 102 31.39 -67.26 29.02
N ARG A 103 30.87 -68.09 29.96
CA ARG A 103 29.55 -68.13 30.67
C ARG A 103 29.80 -68.23 32.23
N PRO A 104 28.82 -68.41 33.17
CA PRO A 104 27.45 -67.86 33.42
C PRO A 104 27.14 -67.56 34.94
N ALA A 105 25.91 -67.09 35.33
CA ALA A 105 25.12 -67.35 36.60
C ALA A 105 24.00 -66.27 36.84
N VAL A 106 22.69 -66.55 37.11
CA VAL A 106 21.93 -66.94 38.36
C VAL A 106 21.85 -65.80 39.41
N GLU A 107 20.68 -65.25 39.82
CA GLU A 107 19.74 -65.70 40.91
C GLU A 107 18.26 -65.13 40.79
N THR A 108 17.46 -65.23 41.87
CA THR A 108 15.96 -65.12 42.02
C THR A 108 15.53 -64.10 43.12
N SER A 109 14.27 -63.69 43.38
CA SER A 109 12.88 -63.88 42.86
C SER A 109 11.91 -62.84 43.50
N SER A 110 10.59 -62.89 43.17
CA SER A 110 9.41 -62.38 43.96
C SER A 110 9.28 -60.85 44.22
N GLU A 111 8.12 -60.22 44.45
CA GLU A 111 6.69 -60.53 44.16
C GLU A 111 5.84 -59.21 44.06
N THR A 112 4.51 -59.34 43.98
CA THR A 112 3.49 -58.33 43.59
C THR A 112 3.20 -57.13 44.51
N SER A 113 2.60 -56.06 43.92
CA SER A 113 1.35 -55.34 44.34
C SER A 113 1.35 -53.82 44.70
N ASN A 114 0.22 -53.18 44.36
CA ASN A 114 -0.31 -51.84 44.75
C ASN A 114 -0.87 -51.89 46.21
N PRO A 115 -1.26 -50.79 46.95
CA PRO A 115 -2.01 -49.61 46.45
C PRO A 115 -1.96 -48.24 47.21
N GLN A 116 -2.72 -47.26 46.68
CA GLN A 116 -3.54 -46.20 47.34
C GLN A 116 -3.01 -45.22 48.44
N ALA A 117 -3.02 -43.93 48.06
CA ALA A 117 -3.86 -42.81 48.58
C ALA A 117 -3.61 -42.07 49.93
N SER A 118 -3.91 -40.74 49.88
CA SER A 118 -4.18 -39.77 50.99
C SER A 118 -2.96 -39.37 51.87
N ALA A 119 -2.87 -38.17 52.49
CA ALA A 119 -3.86 -37.11 52.76
C ALA A 119 -3.23 -35.68 52.91
N PHE A 120 -4.09 -34.66 53.02
CA PHE A 120 -3.83 -33.29 53.56
C PHE A 120 -3.81 -33.32 55.13
N PRO A 121 -3.64 -32.22 55.92
CA PRO A 121 -3.59 -30.77 55.59
C PRO A 121 -2.56 -29.88 56.37
N GLY A 122 -2.57 -28.57 56.06
CA GLY A 122 -2.22 -27.47 56.97
C GLY A 122 -0.81 -26.85 56.83
N ALA A 123 -0.57 -25.59 57.23
CA ALA A 123 -1.49 -24.46 57.50
C ALA A 123 -0.70 -23.12 57.54
N ASP A 124 -1.39 -22.02 57.24
CA ASP A 124 -1.23 -20.67 57.80
C ASP A 124 0.15 -19.95 57.84
N SER A 125 0.30 -18.98 56.92
CA SER A 125 0.18 -17.54 57.23
C SER A 125 1.35 -16.57 56.98
N THR A 126 1.02 -15.55 56.17
CA THR A 126 1.42 -14.13 56.24
C THR A 126 2.91 -13.73 56.26
N THR A 127 3.32 -13.00 55.22
CA THR A 127 3.67 -11.56 55.36
C THR A 127 3.65 -10.86 53.99
N ALA A 128 3.67 -9.53 53.97
CA ALA A 128 3.60 -8.70 52.75
C ALA A 128 4.91 -7.94 52.53
N GLY A 129 5.22 -7.56 51.28
CA GLY A 129 6.37 -6.70 51.01
C GLY A 129 6.75 -6.53 49.53
N VAL A 130 6.54 -5.30 49.05
CA VAL A 130 7.21 -4.59 47.93
C VAL A 130 8.52 -5.20 47.38
N SER A 131 8.63 -5.27 46.05
CA SER A 131 9.93 -5.27 45.33
C SER A 131 9.89 -4.28 44.16
N GLN A 132 11.00 -3.57 43.91
CA GLN A 132 11.17 -2.57 42.85
C GLN A 132 12.22 -3.02 41.81
N ASN A 133 12.19 -2.38 40.63
CA ASN A 133 13.29 -2.21 39.66
C ASN A 133 13.84 -3.44 38.90
N GLY A 134 14.30 -3.22 37.65
CA GLY A 134 15.23 -4.14 36.96
C GLY A 134 14.98 -4.41 35.47
N TYR A 135 15.23 -3.43 34.59
CA TYR A 135 15.44 -3.64 33.14
C TYR A 135 16.98 -3.88 32.86
N PRO A 136 17.47 -4.17 31.63
CA PRO A 136 17.90 -5.52 31.27
C PRO A 136 19.36 -5.59 30.74
N ALA A 137 19.84 -6.77 30.31
CA ALA A 137 21.14 -6.89 29.63
C ALA A 137 21.29 -8.09 28.68
N PHE A 138 21.85 -7.82 27.48
CA PHE A 138 22.77 -8.63 26.65
C PHE A 138 22.45 -10.13 26.40
N THR A 139 22.09 -10.58 25.18
CA THR A 139 22.86 -10.68 23.90
C THR A 139 24.11 -11.57 23.94
N SER A 140 24.26 -12.44 22.94
CA SER A 140 25.54 -13.04 22.55
C SER A 140 25.67 -13.07 21.02
N ASN A 141 26.71 -12.39 20.50
CA ASN A 141 27.16 -12.56 19.11
C ASN A 141 28.18 -13.68 19.03
N SER A 142 28.30 -14.31 17.86
CA SER A 142 29.53 -15.00 17.47
C SER A 142 29.96 -14.51 16.08
N THR A 143 31.24 -14.20 15.93
CA THR A 143 31.84 -13.55 14.77
C THR A 143 32.61 -14.53 13.91
N ASN A 144 32.71 -14.24 12.61
CA ASN A 144 33.88 -14.57 11.79
C ASN A 144 33.95 -13.60 10.59
N ALA A 145 35.16 -13.27 10.16
CA ALA A 145 35.42 -12.24 9.14
C ALA A 145 36.73 -12.50 8.38
N ASN A 146 37.00 -11.65 7.38
CA ASN A 146 38.10 -11.63 6.41
C ASN A 146 37.93 -12.59 5.20
N GLY A 147 38.15 -12.16 3.96
CA GLY A 147 38.42 -10.78 3.51
C GLY A 147 38.84 -10.68 2.03
N ASN A 148 38.71 -9.47 1.45
CA ASN A 148 39.13 -9.05 0.09
C ASN A 148 38.42 -9.78 -1.08
N GLU A 149 38.21 -9.29 -2.32
CA GLU A 149 38.35 -8.00 -3.03
C GLU A 149 37.53 -8.13 -4.38
N GLN A 150 37.33 -7.17 -5.31
CA GLN A 150 37.87 -5.82 -5.53
C GLN A 150 36.81 -4.84 -6.16
N HIS A 151 37.07 -4.27 -7.36
CA HIS A 151 36.30 -3.31 -8.16
C HIS A 151 35.40 -3.93 -9.25
N ASP A 152 34.31 -3.24 -9.66
CA ASP A 152 34.20 -2.58 -10.99
C ASP A 152 32.98 -1.62 -11.01
N THR A 153 33.02 -0.37 -11.51
CA THR A 153 33.41 0.26 -12.79
C THR A 153 32.38 0.06 -13.93
N SER A 154 31.94 1.15 -14.57
CA SER A 154 30.77 1.19 -15.47
C SER A 154 31.13 1.49 -16.93
N SER A 155 30.49 0.82 -17.91
CA SER A 155 29.84 1.47 -19.07
C SER A 155 29.25 0.51 -20.13
N SER A 156 28.27 1.03 -20.86
CA SER A 156 27.52 0.53 -22.03
C SER A 156 28.18 -0.46 -23.01
N ASN A 157 27.39 -1.42 -23.52
CA ASN A 157 26.92 -1.39 -24.92
C ASN A 157 25.75 -2.36 -25.22
N LEU A 158 25.10 -2.15 -26.38
CA LEU A 158 23.95 -2.92 -26.89
C LEU A 158 24.39 -4.12 -27.74
N VAL A 159 23.67 -5.25 -27.60
CA VAL A 159 23.12 -6.18 -28.62
C VAL A 159 22.85 -7.54 -27.95
N GLY A 160 21.71 -8.16 -28.26
CA GLY A 160 21.16 -9.28 -27.47
C GLY A 160 21.51 -10.70 -27.95
N SER A 161 21.23 -11.68 -27.08
CA SER A 161 21.04 -13.11 -27.36
C SER A 161 20.29 -13.76 -26.19
N GLU A 162 19.75 -14.96 -26.39
CA GLU A 162 18.78 -15.59 -25.46
C GLU A 162 19.38 -16.08 -24.14
N PRO A 163 18.63 -16.05 -23.02
CA PRO A 163 19.07 -16.59 -21.74
C PRO A 163 18.80 -18.11 -21.62
N ASN A 164 19.86 -18.91 -21.56
CA ASN A 164 19.74 -20.32 -21.17
C ASN A 164 19.34 -20.44 -19.69
N LEU A 165 18.15 -21.00 -19.44
CA LEU A 165 17.55 -21.04 -18.11
C LEU A 165 17.96 -22.30 -17.33
N HIS A 166 18.87 -22.18 -16.36
CA HIS A 166 19.18 -23.22 -15.36
C HIS A 166 19.02 -22.66 -13.93
N GLY A 167 17.77 -22.40 -13.55
CA GLY A 167 17.38 -22.02 -12.18
C GLY A 167 16.96 -23.25 -11.36
N ILE A 168 17.27 -23.23 -10.05
CA ILE A 168 16.94 -24.31 -9.11
C ILE A 168 15.42 -24.42 -8.94
N GLN A 169 14.88 -25.63 -9.03
CA GLN A 169 13.43 -25.89 -8.93
C GLN A 169 12.93 -25.80 -7.49
N ASN A 170 12.08 -24.81 -7.21
CA ASN A 170 11.13 -24.90 -6.10
C ASN A 170 10.00 -25.89 -6.45
N PRO A 171 9.33 -26.51 -5.45
CA PRO A 171 8.26 -27.47 -5.70
C PRO A 171 7.04 -26.78 -6.33
N VAL A 172 6.84 -27.01 -7.63
CA VAL A 172 5.71 -26.46 -8.40
C VAL A 172 4.40 -27.04 -7.87
N LEU A 173 3.50 -26.18 -7.39
CA LEU A 173 2.12 -26.57 -7.09
C LEU A 173 1.44 -27.02 -8.39
N PRO A 174 0.77 -28.19 -8.43
CA PRO A 174 0.17 -28.70 -9.66
C PRO A 174 -0.94 -27.75 -10.13
N ALA A 175 -0.87 -27.30 -11.38
CA ALA A 175 -1.87 -26.39 -11.95
C ALA A 175 -3.28 -27.00 -11.96
N PRO A 176 -4.37 -26.19 -11.94
CA PRO A 176 -5.71 -26.65 -12.25
C PRO A 176 -5.83 -27.30 -13.63
N ALA A 177 -6.70 -28.29 -13.72
CA ALA A 177 -7.12 -28.92 -14.97
C ALA A 177 -7.51 -27.84 -16.00
N GLN A 178 -6.72 -27.73 -17.08
CA GLN A 178 -6.99 -26.85 -18.22
C GLN A 178 -8.10 -27.47 -19.08
N VAL A 179 -9.19 -26.72 -19.25
CA VAL A 179 -10.37 -27.14 -20.02
C VAL A 179 -10.16 -26.79 -21.49
N ILE A 180 -10.26 -27.77 -22.38
CA ILE A 180 -10.13 -27.60 -23.83
C ILE A 180 -11.38 -28.14 -24.52
N VAL A 181 -11.94 -27.34 -25.44
CA VAL A 181 -13.12 -27.68 -26.24
C VAL A 181 -12.67 -28.10 -27.63
N GLU A 182 -12.28 -29.37 -27.78
CA GLU A 182 -11.99 -29.98 -29.08
C GLU A 182 -13.24 -30.65 -29.66
N SER A 183 -13.78 -30.08 -30.74
CA SER A 183 -14.94 -30.60 -31.49
C SER A 183 -14.58 -31.81 -32.35
N THR A 184 -14.22 -32.92 -31.71
CA THR A 184 -13.96 -34.18 -32.41
C THR A 184 -15.26 -34.73 -33.06
N PRO A 185 -15.19 -35.22 -34.31
CA PRO A 185 -16.38 -35.70 -35.02
C PRO A 185 -16.92 -37.00 -34.42
N VAL A 186 -18.24 -37.06 -34.24
CA VAL A 186 -18.96 -38.20 -33.66
C VAL A 186 -18.75 -39.46 -34.52
N GLY A 187 -18.33 -40.57 -33.90
CA GLY A 187 -18.20 -41.88 -34.54
C GLY A 187 -16.82 -42.54 -34.49
N SER A 188 -15.82 -41.92 -33.85
CA SER A 188 -14.42 -42.40 -33.84
C SER A 188 -14.14 -43.66 -33.00
N GLY A 189 -15.11 -44.14 -32.20
CA GLY A 189 -14.94 -45.30 -31.30
C GLY A 189 -13.99 -45.06 -30.11
N LYS A 190 -13.56 -43.81 -29.89
CA LYS A 190 -12.82 -43.35 -28.71
C LYS A 190 -13.76 -42.58 -27.78
N LEU A 191 -13.38 -42.49 -26.50
CA LEU A 191 -14.03 -41.58 -25.55
C LEU A 191 -13.68 -40.13 -25.94
N LEU A 192 -14.68 -39.25 -25.90
CA LEU A 192 -14.60 -37.82 -26.14
C LEU A 192 -14.00 -37.07 -24.95
N LEU A 193 -14.25 -37.58 -23.73
CA LEU A 193 -13.84 -36.98 -22.47
C LEU A 193 -12.72 -37.77 -21.77
N ASN A 194 -11.92 -37.06 -20.98
CA ASN A 194 -10.77 -37.63 -20.28
C ASN A 194 -11.15 -38.28 -18.94
N TRP A 195 -11.88 -39.39 -19.04
CA TRP A 195 -12.25 -40.23 -17.90
C TRP A 195 -11.04 -40.80 -17.13
N ARG A 196 -9.87 -40.92 -17.77
CA ARG A 196 -8.64 -41.37 -17.09
C ARG A 196 -8.24 -40.38 -16.02
N GLU A 197 -8.17 -39.09 -16.35
CA GLU A 197 -7.78 -38.06 -15.39
C GLU A 197 -8.86 -37.78 -14.34
N LEU A 198 -10.15 -37.86 -14.69
CA LEU A 198 -11.21 -37.86 -13.67
C LEU A 198 -10.99 -38.97 -12.64
N TRP A 199 -10.79 -40.22 -13.07
CA TRP A 199 -10.61 -41.36 -12.15
C TRP A 199 -9.24 -41.37 -11.43
N ARG A 200 -8.23 -40.69 -11.97
CA ARG A 200 -6.93 -40.40 -11.31
C ARG A 200 -7.16 -39.38 -10.18
N ALA A 201 -7.73 -38.21 -10.50
CA ALA A 201 -7.98 -37.12 -9.56
C ALA A 201 -8.97 -37.52 -8.44
N PHE A 202 -10.05 -38.24 -8.77
CA PHE A 202 -11.07 -38.69 -7.80
C PHE A 202 -10.49 -39.56 -6.67
N GLY A 203 -9.40 -40.28 -6.94
CA GLY A 203 -8.69 -41.14 -5.98
C GLY A 203 -7.67 -40.43 -5.07
N LEU A 204 -7.40 -39.14 -5.29
CA LEU A 204 -6.44 -38.35 -4.54
C LEU A 204 -7.14 -37.33 -3.64
N ASP A 205 -6.51 -36.92 -2.53
CA ASP A 205 -6.97 -35.79 -1.71
C ASP A 205 -6.53 -34.45 -2.36
N HIS A 206 -7.44 -33.49 -2.41
CA HIS A 206 -7.22 -32.13 -2.93
C HIS A 206 -7.70 -31.12 -1.90
N ASN A 207 -6.88 -30.09 -1.66
CA ASN A 207 -7.23 -28.91 -0.88
C ASN A 207 -6.68 -27.67 -1.60
N ARG A 208 -7.38 -27.27 -2.66
CA ARG A 208 -6.95 -26.28 -3.65
C ARG A 208 -8.06 -25.26 -3.92
N ALA A 209 -7.70 -24.08 -4.41
CA ALA A 209 -8.69 -23.05 -4.74
C ALA A 209 -9.75 -23.52 -5.75
N ASP A 210 -9.42 -24.40 -6.71
CA ASP A 210 -10.38 -24.99 -7.66
C ASP A 210 -11.08 -26.27 -7.18
N LEU A 211 -10.58 -26.92 -6.11
CA LEU A 211 -11.08 -28.21 -5.66
C LEU A 211 -10.74 -28.52 -4.20
N ILE A 212 -11.79 -28.66 -3.39
CA ILE A 212 -11.73 -29.34 -2.10
C ILE A 212 -12.33 -30.73 -2.30
N TRP A 213 -11.50 -31.77 -2.14
CA TRP A 213 -11.90 -33.17 -2.26
C TRP A 213 -11.09 -34.02 -1.30
N ASN A 214 -11.66 -34.34 -0.15
CA ASN A 214 -11.00 -35.08 0.93
C ASN A 214 -11.86 -36.27 1.38
N GLU A 215 -11.37 -37.08 2.32
CA GLU A 215 -12.13 -38.27 2.73
C GLU A 215 -13.49 -37.95 3.37
N ARG A 216 -13.68 -36.74 3.92
CA ARG A 216 -14.99 -36.28 4.40
C ARG A 216 -15.94 -35.97 3.25
N THR A 217 -15.52 -35.26 2.20
CA THR A 217 -16.37 -35.04 1.02
C THR A 217 -16.67 -36.36 0.30
N ARG A 218 -15.70 -37.30 0.24
CA ARG A 218 -15.96 -38.66 -0.26
C ARG A 218 -17.01 -39.39 0.57
N GLN A 219 -16.98 -39.24 1.89
CA GLN A 219 -17.96 -39.87 2.78
C GLN A 219 -19.35 -39.23 2.64
N GLU A 220 -19.45 -37.90 2.58
CA GLU A 220 -20.70 -37.16 2.34
C GLU A 220 -21.34 -37.59 0.99
N LEU A 221 -20.54 -37.77 -0.08
CA LEU A 221 -21.01 -38.36 -1.35
C LEU A 221 -21.52 -39.81 -1.20
N ARG A 222 -20.77 -40.68 -0.49
CA ARG A 222 -21.18 -42.07 -0.27
C ARG A 222 -22.47 -42.17 0.54
N GLU A 223 -22.67 -41.26 1.50
CA GLU A 223 -23.86 -41.22 2.35
C GLU A 223 -25.08 -40.72 1.57
N ALA A 224 -24.93 -39.68 0.75
CA ALA A 224 -25.98 -39.22 -0.16
C ALA A 224 -26.41 -40.32 -1.15
N LEU A 225 -25.46 -40.97 -1.83
CA LEU A 225 -25.76 -42.07 -2.75
C LEU A 225 -26.41 -43.27 -2.05
N LYS A 226 -26.00 -43.61 -0.81
CA LYS A 226 -26.64 -44.65 0.00
C LYS A 226 -28.00 -44.25 0.55
N ALA A 227 -28.27 -42.96 0.75
CA ALA A 227 -29.61 -42.48 1.09
C ALA A 227 -30.53 -42.64 -0.12
N GLU A 228 -30.10 -42.21 -1.30
CA GLU A 228 -30.90 -42.31 -2.53
C GLU A 228 -31.21 -43.74 -2.94
N VAL A 229 -30.23 -44.66 -2.88
CA VAL A 229 -30.48 -46.08 -3.14
C VAL A 229 -31.50 -46.65 -2.14
N ARG A 230 -31.39 -46.32 -0.84
CA ARG A 230 -32.39 -46.76 0.16
C ARG A 230 -33.77 -46.14 -0.06
N ASN A 231 -33.86 -44.89 -0.54
CA ASN A 231 -35.13 -44.27 -0.89
C ASN A 231 -35.80 -45.03 -2.05
N LEU A 232 -35.02 -45.40 -3.08
CA LEU A 232 -35.48 -46.21 -4.21
C LEU A 232 -35.86 -47.64 -3.80
N ASP A 233 -35.09 -48.27 -2.90
CA ASP A 233 -35.40 -49.61 -2.37
C ASP A 233 -36.70 -49.59 -1.54
N VAL A 234 -36.89 -48.59 -0.66
CA VAL A 234 -38.12 -48.45 0.14
C VAL A 234 -39.33 -48.11 -0.72
N GLU A 235 -39.18 -47.28 -1.75
CA GLU A 235 -40.28 -46.99 -2.68
C GLU A 235 -40.60 -48.21 -3.56
N LYS A 236 -39.59 -49.01 -3.91
CA LYS A 236 -39.79 -50.32 -4.54
C LYS A 236 -40.60 -51.26 -3.64
N GLU A 237 -40.19 -51.44 -2.39
CA GLU A 237 -40.90 -52.28 -1.41
C GLU A 237 -42.38 -51.86 -1.29
N ARG A 238 -42.66 -50.55 -1.19
CA ARG A 238 -44.05 -50.02 -1.21
C ARG A 238 -44.83 -50.39 -2.48
N THR A 239 -44.21 -50.39 -3.65
CA THR A 239 -44.89 -50.82 -4.89
C THR A 239 -45.06 -52.33 -5.01
N GLU A 240 -44.20 -53.13 -4.37
CA GLU A 240 -44.31 -54.60 -4.34
C GLU A 240 -45.39 -55.06 -3.33
N ASP A 241 -45.48 -54.41 -2.15
CA ASP A 241 -46.52 -54.66 -1.13
C ASP A 241 -47.96 -54.37 -1.60
N ILE A 242 -48.14 -53.55 -2.64
CA ILE A 242 -49.45 -53.20 -3.20
C ILE A 242 -50.07 -54.36 -4.03
N SER A 243 -49.35 -55.45 -4.34
CA SER A 243 -49.96 -56.62 -5.01
C SER A 243 -49.31 -58.00 -4.79
N PRO A 244 -49.53 -58.63 -3.63
CA PRO A 244 -49.41 -60.07 -3.43
C PRO A 244 -50.80 -60.77 -3.50
N GLY A 245 -51.58 -60.58 -4.57
CA GLY A 245 -53.02 -60.95 -4.49
C GLY A 245 -53.89 -61.02 -5.75
N TYR A 246 -53.40 -61.35 -6.95
CA TYR A 246 -54.31 -61.79 -8.03
C TYR A 246 -53.74 -62.93 -8.89
N VAL A 247 -54.60 -63.88 -9.25
CA VAL A 247 -54.26 -65.06 -10.05
C VAL A 247 -54.18 -64.67 -11.53
N ALA A 248 -53.25 -65.26 -12.28
CA ALA A 248 -53.14 -65.05 -13.71
C ALA A 248 -54.42 -65.53 -14.44
N VAL A 249 -55.16 -64.57 -14.99
CA VAL A 249 -56.24 -64.81 -15.98
C VAL A 249 -55.96 -63.92 -17.17
N GLU A 250 -55.75 -64.53 -18.33
CA GLU A 250 -55.56 -63.80 -19.58
C GLU A 250 -56.85 -63.08 -19.99
N SER A 251 -56.79 -61.77 -20.20
CA SER A 251 -57.79 -61.02 -20.97
C SER A 251 -57.19 -59.72 -21.50
N THR A 252 -57.65 -59.30 -22.68
CA THR A 252 -57.00 -58.28 -23.50
C THR A 252 -57.54 -56.86 -23.28
N THR A 253 -56.70 -55.87 -23.64
CA THR A 253 -57.04 -54.45 -23.87
C THR A 253 -57.61 -53.65 -22.68
N GLY A 254 -56.71 -52.93 -22.00
CA GLY A 254 -57.03 -51.87 -21.03
C GLY A 254 -55.75 -51.45 -20.29
N GLN A 255 -55.37 -50.17 -20.33
CA GLN A 255 -54.10 -49.71 -19.76
C GLN A 255 -54.18 -49.57 -18.23
N GLY A 256 -54.02 -50.68 -17.52
CA GLY A 256 -53.64 -50.68 -16.11
C GLY A 256 -52.18 -50.22 -15.98
N THR A 257 -51.96 -48.95 -15.63
CA THR A 257 -50.61 -48.41 -15.42
C THR A 257 -50.02 -49.00 -14.14
N ILE A 258 -49.24 -50.07 -14.29
CA ILE A 258 -48.35 -50.58 -13.23
C ILE A 258 -47.49 -49.39 -12.74
N PRO A 259 -47.40 -49.11 -11.43
CA PRO A 259 -46.58 -48.02 -10.90
C PRO A 259 -45.10 -48.31 -11.16
N ARG A 260 -44.61 -47.76 -12.28
CA ARG A 260 -43.24 -47.96 -12.75
C ARG A 260 -42.33 -47.01 -11.97
N ILE A 261 -41.62 -47.55 -10.98
CA ILE A 261 -40.64 -46.80 -10.18
C ILE A 261 -39.71 -46.03 -11.14
N SER A 262 -39.75 -44.71 -11.08
CA SER A 262 -38.98 -43.82 -11.95
C SER A 262 -38.11 -42.90 -11.09
N TRP A 263 -36.80 -43.06 -11.18
CA TRP A 263 -35.87 -42.22 -10.43
C TRP A 263 -35.85 -40.79 -10.99
N ASN A 264 -36.12 -39.79 -10.13
CA ASN A 264 -36.06 -38.38 -10.49
C ASN A 264 -34.61 -37.86 -10.49
N TYR A 265 -33.80 -38.41 -11.40
CA TYR A 265 -32.40 -38.03 -11.60
C TYR A 265 -32.22 -36.55 -11.97
N SER A 266 -33.29 -35.85 -12.38
CA SER A 266 -33.34 -34.41 -12.66
C SER A 266 -33.29 -33.53 -11.39
N GLU A 267 -33.73 -34.04 -10.25
CA GLU A 267 -33.68 -33.33 -8.96
C GLU A 267 -32.51 -33.81 -8.07
N PHE A 268 -32.08 -35.07 -8.21
CA PHE A 268 -31.00 -35.61 -7.40
C PHE A 268 -29.71 -34.77 -7.50
N SER A 269 -29.22 -34.30 -6.36
CA SER A 269 -27.99 -33.52 -6.22
C SER A 269 -27.38 -33.80 -4.84
N VAL A 270 -26.08 -33.58 -4.71
CA VAL A 270 -25.35 -33.87 -3.46
C VAL A 270 -24.99 -32.56 -2.77
N SER A 271 -25.60 -32.30 -1.60
CA SER A 271 -25.12 -31.25 -0.70
C SER A 271 -23.93 -31.75 0.11
N TYR A 272 -22.95 -30.88 0.36
CA TYR A 272 -21.73 -31.18 1.11
C TYR A 272 -21.67 -30.29 2.36
N PRO A 273 -22.23 -30.71 3.51
CA PRO A 273 -22.24 -29.92 4.74
C PRO A 273 -20.85 -29.47 5.21
N SER A 274 -19.80 -30.22 4.89
CA SER A 274 -18.40 -29.83 5.14
C SER A 274 -17.98 -28.52 4.46
N LEU A 275 -18.52 -28.23 3.26
CA LEU A 275 -18.14 -27.08 2.44
C LEU A 275 -19.02 -25.85 2.68
N SER A 276 -20.14 -25.99 3.40
CA SER A 276 -21.09 -24.91 3.71
C SER A 276 -20.46 -23.62 4.27
N LYS A 277 -19.35 -23.72 5.00
CA LYS A 277 -18.63 -22.58 5.60
C LYS A 277 -17.65 -21.88 4.65
N GLU A 278 -17.32 -22.50 3.52
CA GLU A 278 -16.42 -21.92 2.52
C GLU A 278 -17.20 -20.98 1.60
N VAL A 279 -16.60 -19.83 1.28
CA VAL A 279 -17.13 -18.94 0.24
C VAL A 279 -16.66 -19.44 -1.11
N CYS A 280 -17.56 -20.12 -1.83
CA CYS A 280 -17.38 -20.47 -3.24
C CYS A 280 -17.87 -19.32 -4.13
N VAL A 281 -17.15 -19.01 -5.21
CA VAL A 281 -17.63 -18.13 -6.29
C VAL A 281 -17.28 -18.76 -7.63
N GLY A 282 -18.30 -19.10 -8.42
CA GLY A 282 -18.14 -19.81 -9.69
C GLY A 282 -17.57 -21.22 -9.51
N GLN A 283 -16.25 -21.38 -9.69
CA GLN A 283 -15.53 -22.65 -9.50
C GLN A 283 -14.44 -22.57 -8.42
N TYR A 284 -14.37 -21.47 -7.65
CA TYR A 284 -13.23 -21.18 -6.79
C TYR A 284 -13.61 -20.87 -5.34
N TYR A 285 -12.94 -21.53 -4.39
CA TYR A 285 -13.05 -21.29 -2.96
C TYR A 285 -12.16 -20.12 -2.56
N LEU A 286 -12.77 -18.97 -2.22
CA LEU A 286 -12.04 -17.72 -1.99
C LEU A 286 -11.05 -17.83 -0.82
N ARG A 287 -11.38 -18.58 0.23
CA ARG A 287 -10.49 -18.74 1.38
C ARG A 287 -9.14 -19.32 0.96
N LEU A 288 -9.14 -20.44 0.23
CA LEU A 288 -7.91 -21.09 -0.24
C LEU A 288 -7.15 -20.20 -1.25
N LEU A 289 -7.87 -19.56 -2.19
CA LEU A 289 -7.27 -18.60 -3.13
C LEU A 289 -6.53 -17.43 -2.43
N LEU A 290 -7.02 -17.03 -1.26
CA LEU A 290 -6.53 -15.89 -0.48
C LEU A 290 -5.54 -16.27 0.65
N GLU A 291 -5.52 -17.53 1.08
CA GLU A 291 -4.55 -18.09 2.05
C GLU A 291 -3.23 -18.47 1.37
N SER A 292 -3.25 -18.91 0.10
CA SER A 292 -2.02 -19.17 -0.69
C SER A 292 -1.09 -17.96 -0.82
N GLY A 293 -1.57 -16.74 -0.54
CA GLY A 293 -0.82 -15.48 -0.64
C GLY A 293 -0.30 -14.91 0.68
N SER A 294 0.01 -15.73 1.69
CA SER A 294 0.45 -15.26 3.02
C SER A 294 1.71 -14.36 2.99
N ALA A 295 2.56 -14.49 1.96
CA ALA A 295 3.74 -13.64 1.74
C ALA A 295 3.45 -12.33 0.96
N GLY A 296 2.22 -11.78 1.06
CA GLY A 296 1.80 -10.54 0.40
C GLY A 296 1.64 -10.62 -1.13
N LYS A 297 1.97 -11.77 -1.73
CA LYS A 297 1.87 -12.06 -3.16
C LYS A 297 1.14 -13.37 -3.38
N ALA A 298 -0.11 -13.31 -3.84
CA ALA A 298 -0.87 -14.47 -4.30
C ALA A 298 -0.56 -14.78 -5.78
N HIS A 299 0.72 -15.01 -6.09
CA HIS A 299 1.15 -15.36 -7.45
C HIS A 299 0.89 -16.85 -7.75
N ASP A 300 0.85 -17.17 -9.05
CA ASP A 300 0.95 -18.52 -9.61
C ASP A 300 -0.18 -19.53 -9.28
N PHE A 301 -1.40 -19.05 -9.03
CA PHE A 301 -2.61 -19.86 -9.23
C PHE A 301 -3.28 -19.51 -10.58
N PRO A 302 -3.08 -20.29 -11.66
CA PRO A 302 -3.56 -19.93 -12.99
C PRO A 302 -5.07 -20.20 -13.12
N LEU A 303 -5.86 -19.13 -13.19
CA LEU A 303 -7.31 -19.20 -13.38
C LEU A 303 -7.66 -19.75 -14.77
N ARG A 304 -8.76 -20.52 -14.88
CA ARG A 304 -9.26 -21.07 -16.16
C ARG A 304 -9.81 -19.98 -17.07
N ASP A 305 -10.60 -19.09 -16.50
CA ASP A 305 -11.14 -17.89 -17.14
C ASP A 305 -11.13 -16.74 -16.12
N PRO A 306 -10.11 -15.84 -16.16
CA PRO A 306 -10.06 -14.67 -15.30
C PRO A 306 -11.24 -13.71 -15.48
N VAL A 307 -11.82 -13.65 -16.68
CA VAL A 307 -12.85 -12.66 -17.04
C VAL A 307 -14.22 -13.09 -16.51
N ALA A 308 -14.60 -14.36 -16.71
CA ALA A 308 -15.80 -14.93 -16.11
C ALA A 308 -15.69 -14.96 -14.58
N PHE A 309 -14.53 -15.30 -14.02
CA PHE A 309 -14.34 -15.30 -12.56
C PHE A 309 -14.41 -13.89 -11.97
N PHE A 310 -13.78 -12.88 -12.59
CA PHE A 310 -13.88 -11.49 -12.14
C PHE A 310 -15.33 -10.96 -12.21
N ARG A 311 -16.08 -11.33 -13.26
CA ARG A 311 -17.52 -11.02 -13.35
C ARG A 311 -18.33 -11.71 -12.26
N ALA A 312 -18.06 -12.98 -11.96
CA ALA A 312 -18.73 -13.72 -10.89
C ALA A 312 -18.45 -13.12 -9.50
N LEU A 313 -17.19 -12.73 -9.22
CA LEU A 313 -16.81 -12.00 -8.01
C LEU A 313 -17.59 -10.69 -7.86
N TYR A 314 -17.71 -9.90 -8.93
CA TYR A 314 -18.48 -8.65 -8.89
C TYR A 314 -20.00 -8.86 -8.79
N HIS A 315 -20.52 -9.95 -9.35
CA HIS A 315 -21.94 -10.33 -9.17
C HIS A 315 -22.21 -10.72 -7.71
N ARG A 316 -21.43 -11.63 -7.13
CA ARG A 316 -21.53 -12.01 -5.72
C ARG A 316 -21.42 -10.80 -4.78
N PHE A 317 -20.46 -9.91 -5.06
CA PHE A 317 -20.27 -8.64 -4.34
C PHE A 317 -21.50 -7.70 -4.36
N GLN A 318 -22.36 -7.82 -5.38
CA GLN A 318 -23.64 -7.09 -5.47
C GLN A 318 -24.77 -7.85 -4.73
N CYS A 319 -24.91 -9.16 -4.89
CA CYS A 319 -25.94 -9.93 -4.18
C CYS A 319 -25.82 -9.82 -2.65
N ASP A 320 -24.59 -9.86 -2.11
CA ASP A 320 -24.33 -9.63 -0.68
C ASP A 320 -24.52 -8.15 -0.26
N ALA A 321 -24.77 -7.22 -1.18
CA ALA A 321 -25.17 -5.85 -0.90
C ALA A 321 -26.66 -5.76 -0.55
N ASP A 322 -27.50 -6.46 -1.31
CA ASP A 322 -28.95 -6.36 -1.22
C ASP A 322 -29.49 -7.09 0.02
N MET A 323 -28.83 -8.18 0.44
CA MET A 323 -29.02 -8.76 1.77
C MET A 323 -28.62 -7.82 2.92
N GLY A 324 -27.89 -6.73 2.63
CA GLY A 324 -27.49 -5.69 3.57
C GLY A 324 -28.42 -4.47 3.60
N LEU A 325 -29.54 -4.46 2.87
CA LEU A 325 -30.47 -3.32 2.79
C LEU A 325 -31.36 -3.10 4.03
N THR A 326 -31.03 -3.72 5.17
CA THR A 326 -31.59 -3.34 6.47
C THR A 326 -31.04 -1.99 6.92
N VAL A 327 -31.57 -0.91 6.33
CA VAL A 327 -31.32 0.47 6.75
C VAL A 327 -31.74 0.60 8.22
N GLY A 328 -30.79 0.94 9.09
CA GLY A 328 -31.05 1.14 10.52
C GLY A 328 -32.05 2.26 10.74
N GLY A 329 -33.31 1.90 10.96
CA GLY A 329 -34.45 2.83 11.04
C GLY A 329 -35.74 2.32 10.39
N ALA A 330 -35.70 1.26 9.57
CA ALA A 330 -36.92 0.61 9.07
C ALA A 330 -37.60 -0.22 10.19
N VAL A 331 -38.93 -0.13 10.30
CA VAL A 331 -39.73 -0.94 11.24
C VAL A 331 -39.83 -2.38 10.70
N PRO A 332 -39.50 -3.43 11.47
CA PRO A 332 -39.38 -4.80 10.93
C PRO A 332 -40.69 -5.56 10.61
N ASP A 333 -41.83 -4.89 10.53
CA ASP A 333 -43.15 -5.52 10.79
C ASP A 333 -44.24 -5.15 9.77
N GLU A 334 -43.94 -5.20 8.46
CA GLU A 334 -44.99 -5.06 7.42
C GLU A 334 -44.70 -5.79 6.07
N LEU A 335 -43.75 -6.74 6.02
CA LEU A 335 -43.63 -7.68 4.90
C LEU A 335 -43.79 -9.13 5.37
N GLY A 336 -44.87 -9.78 4.91
CA GLY A 336 -45.11 -11.20 5.13
C GLY A 336 -44.13 -12.12 4.37
N PRO A 337 -44.22 -13.45 4.59
CA PRO A 337 -43.28 -14.42 4.03
C PRO A 337 -43.45 -14.61 2.51
N SER A 338 -42.89 -13.69 1.73
CA SER A 338 -42.77 -13.81 0.26
C SER A 338 -41.67 -14.82 -0.11
N GLY A 339 -41.97 -16.10 0.07
CA GLY A 339 -41.08 -17.21 -0.27
C GLY A 339 -40.95 -17.45 -1.78
N ASP A 340 -40.38 -16.49 -2.52
CA ASP A 340 -39.97 -16.67 -3.92
C ASP A 340 -38.77 -15.78 -4.33
N TRP A 341 -37.94 -15.38 -3.37
CA TRP A 341 -36.70 -14.62 -3.64
C TRP A 341 -35.57 -15.55 -4.07
N CYS A 342 -35.55 -15.87 -5.36
CA CYS A 342 -34.41 -16.40 -6.13
C CYS A 342 -33.54 -17.47 -5.43
N ASP A 343 -33.84 -18.75 -5.70
CA ASP A 343 -33.05 -19.90 -5.25
C ASP A 343 -31.64 -19.95 -5.87
N LEU A 344 -30.73 -19.14 -5.33
CA LEU A 344 -29.32 -19.03 -5.72
C LEU A 344 -28.53 -20.33 -5.50
N SER A 345 -29.08 -21.28 -4.74
CA SER A 345 -28.55 -22.65 -4.58
C SER A 345 -28.39 -23.39 -5.91
N ARG A 346 -29.08 -22.95 -6.97
CA ARG A 346 -29.01 -23.51 -8.32
C ARG A 346 -27.90 -22.92 -9.21
N LEU A 347 -27.17 -21.91 -8.72
CA LEU A 347 -26.03 -21.29 -9.41
C LEU A 347 -24.74 -21.26 -8.56
N ASP A 348 -24.83 -20.94 -7.27
CA ASP A 348 -23.69 -20.98 -6.35
C ASP A 348 -23.54 -22.38 -5.73
N GLY A 349 -22.90 -23.29 -6.47
CA GLY A 349 -22.63 -24.65 -6.01
C GLY A 349 -21.66 -24.70 -4.81
N PHE A 350 -22.08 -25.43 -3.76
CA PHE A 350 -21.25 -25.97 -2.67
C PHE A 350 -20.70 -25.01 -1.60
N GLY A 351 -21.02 -23.70 -1.58
CA GLY A 351 -20.55 -22.76 -0.56
C GLY A 351 -21.64 -21.81 -0.05
N GLY A 352 -21.74 -21.60 1.26
CA GLY A 352 -22.94 -21.02 1.91
C GLY A 352 -22.68 -20.06 3.07
N GLY A 353 -21.57 -19.30 3.04
CA GLY A 353 -21.34 -18.19 3.97
C GLY A 353 -21.89 -16.87 3.43
N GLY A 354 -22.79 -16.21 4.17
CA GLY A 354 -23.31 -14.86 3.86
C GLY A 354 -22.89 -13.82 4.89
N GLY A 355 -22.69 -12.56 4.47
CA GLY A 355 -22.41 -11.42 5.37
C GLY A 355 -21.34 -10.44 4.87
N ALA A 356 -21.05 -9.39 5.66
CA ALA A 356 -20.11 -8.32 5.29
C ALA A 356 -18.67 -8.83 5.00
N SER A 357 -18.26 -9.93 5.64
CA SER A 357 -17.00 -10.63 5.35
C SER A 357 -16.90 -11.14 3.91
N VAL A 358 -18.02 -11.53 3.29
CA VAL A 358 -18.06 -12.03 1.90
C VAL A 358 -17.73 -10.91 0.92
N ARG A 359 -18.27 -9.70 1.14
CA ARG A 359 -17.96 -8.51 0.33
C ARG A 359 -16.50 -8.11 0.48
N GLU A 360 -15.92 -8.22 1.68
CA GLU A 360 -14.48 -8.01 1.90
C GLU A 360 -13.62 -9.03 1.14
N LEU A 361 -13.96 -10.32 1.22
CA LEU A 361 -13.27 -11.40 0.51
C LEU A 361 -13.37 -11.25 -1.02
N CYS A 362 -14.55 -10.90 -1.53
CA CYS A 362 -14.75 -10.62 -2.96
C CYS A 362 -13.93 -9.42 -3.42
N ALA A 363 -13.93 -8.30 -2.69
CA ALA A 363 -13.11 -7.13 -3.02
C ALA A 363 -11.60 -7.45 -2.99
N ARG A 364 -11.14 -8.24 -2.02
CA ARG A 364 -9.74 -8.71 -1.96
C ARG A 364 -9.38 -9.61 -3.14
N ALA A 365 -10.25 -10.57 -3.49
CA ALA A 365 -10.06 -11.44 -4.64
C ALA A 365 -10.06 -10.65 -5.96
N MET A 366 -11.03 -9.75 -6.18
CA MET A 366 -11.08 -8.87 -7.35
C MET A 366 -9.80 -8.06 -7.51
N SER A 367 -9.24 -7.51 -6.41
CA SER A 367 -7.99 -6.75 -6.44
C SER A 367 -6.83 -7.58 -6.99
N ILE A 368 -6.70 -8.84 -6.54
CA ILE A 368 -5.63 -9.76 -6.95
C ILE A 368 -5.83 -10.22 -8.40
N VAL A 369 -7.04 -10.65 -8.75
CA VAL A 369 -7.37 -11.12 -10.11
C VAL A 369 -7.18 -10.02 -11.14
N TYR A 370 -7.60 -8.78 -10.84
CA TYR A 370 -7.42 -7.66 -11.75
C TYR A 370 -5.96 -7.23 -11.85
N GLU A 371 -5.21 -7.18 -10.74
CA GLU A 371 -3.79 -6.84 -10.77
C GLU A 371 -2.96 -7.77 -11.68
N GLN A 372 -3.34 -9.06 -11.77
CA GLN A 372 -2.66 -10.06 -12.59
C GLN A 372 -3.18 -10.16 -14.03
N HIS A 373 -4.47 -9.87 -14.26
CA HIS A 373 -5.14 -10.14 -15.55
C HIS A 373 -5.86 -8.93 -16.17
N TYR A 374 -5.58 -7.69 -15.75
CA TYR A 374 -6.19 -6.48 -16.32
C TYR A 374 -6.11 -6.38 -17.85
N SER A 375 -5.07 -6.93 -18.47
CA SER A 375 -4.89 -6.99 -19.93
C SER A 375 -5.85 -7.94 -20.65
N LEU A 376 -6.37 -8.96 -19.95
CA LEU A 376 -7.38 -9.90 -20.45
C LEU A 376 -8.80 -9.48 -20.06
N ILE A 377 -8.97 -8.90 -18.87
CA ILE A 377 -10.27 -8.43 -18.35
C ILE A 377 -10.69 -7.13 -19.03
N GLY A 378 -9.73 -6.25 -19.35
CA GLY A 378 -10.00 -4.96 -19.98
C GLY A 378 -10.74 -3.97 -19.06
N PRO A 379 -11.52 -3.04 -19.62
CA PRO A 379 -12.22 -2.02 -18.85
C PRO A 379 -13.36 -2.61 -18.01
N PHE A 380 -13.65 -1.97 -16.87
CA PHE A 380 -14.62 -2.43 -15.89
C PHE A 380 -15.65 -1.34 -15.57
N GLU A 381 -16.87 -1.54 -16.07
CA GLU A 381 -18.03 -0.65 -15.89
C GLU A 381 -18.31 -0.33 -14.41
N GLY A 382 -18.10 -1.30 -13.51
CA GLY A 382 -18.32 -1.13 -12.08
C GLY A 382 -17.34 -0.17 -11.38
N THR A 383 -16.30 0.35 -12.04
CA THR A 383 -15.31 1.24 -11.42
C THR A 383 -15.94 2.48 -10.77
N ALA A 384 -16.96 3.07 -11.42
CA ALA A 384 -17.70 4.20 -10.87
C ALA A 384 -18.47 3.83 -9.58
N HIS A 385 -19.07 2.64 -9.53
CA HIS A 385 -19.74 2.12 -8.33
C HIS A 385 -18.75 1.85 -7.20
N ILE A 386 -17.63 1.16 -7.47
CA ILE A 386 -16.56 0.92 -6.48
C ILE A 386 -16.05 2.23 -5.88
N THR A 387 -15.80 3.24 -6.72
CA THR A 387 -15.35 4.57 -6.28
C THR A 387 -16.37 5.26 -5.37
N GLY A 388 -17.66 5.24 -5.76
CA GLY A 388 -18.74 5.78 -4.93
C GLY A 388 -18.95 5.01 -3.62
N LEU A 389 -18.64 3.71 -3.59
CA LEU A 389 -18.79 2.85 -2.41
C LEU A 389 -17.64 3.03 -1.40
N ILE A 390 -16.40 3.29 -1.86
CA ILE A 390 -15.27 3.67 -1.00
C ILE A 390 -15.62 4.92 -0.17
N ASP A 391 -16.19 5.93 -0.81
CA ASP A 391 -16.65 7.13 -0.10
C ASP A 391 -17.73 6.78 0.92
N ARG A 392 -18.80 6.09 0.48
CA ARG A 392 -20.04 5.92 1.26
C ARG A 392 -19.96 4.92 2.41
N THR A 393 -19.18 3.84 2.29
CA THR A 393 -19.20 2.74 3.26
C THR A 393 -18.71 3.16 4.65
N ASP A 394 -19.34 2.63 5.69
CA ASP A 394 -18.99 2.74 7.10
C ASP A 394 -18.14 1.57 7.63
N ASP A 395 -18.02 0.47 6.87
CA ASP A 395 -17.08 -0.63 7.15
C ASP A 395 -15.64 -0.23 6.74
N ARG A 396 -14.78 -0.07 7.75
CA ARG A 396 -13.37 0.29 7.61
C ARG A 396 -12.57 -0.76 6.86
N ALA A 397 -12.79 -2.04 7.14
CA ALA A 397 -12.07 -3.15 6.50
C ALA A 397 -12.47 -3.28 5.02
N LEU A 398 -13.77 -3.18 4.71
CA LEU A 398 -14.26 -3.15 3.34
C LEU A 398 -13.70 -1.96 2.55
N ARG A 399 -13.74 -0.74 3.12
CA ARG A 399 -13.16 0.46 2.50
C ARG A 399 -11.71 0.24 2.10
N HIS A 400 -10.91 -0.35 2.98
CA HIS A 400 -9.49 -0.60 2.74
C HIS A 400 -9.27 -1.63 1.61
N ARG A 401 -10.09 -2.69 1.49
CA ARG A 401 -10.03 -3.59 0.33
C ARG A 401 -10.44 -2.91 -0.98
N LEU A 402 -11.48 -2.06 -0.93
CA LEU A 402 -11.96 -1.35 -2.12
C LEU A 402 -10.94 -0.31 -2.61
N ILE A 403 -10.16 0.31 -1.72
CA ILE A 403 -9.03 1.18 -2.09
C ILE A 403 -7.94 0.39 -2.84
N LEU A 404 -7.59 -0.82 -2.39
CA LEU A 404 -6.64 -1.70 -3.10
C LEU A 404 -7.19 -2.14 -4.47
N LEU A 405 -8.47 -2.50 -4.54
CA LEU A 405 -9.16 -2.79 -5.80
C LEU A 405 -9.11 -1.57 -6.75
N LEU A 406 -9.36 -0.36 -6.25
CA LEU A 406 -9.29 0.85 -7.08
C LEU A 406 -7.87 1.10 -7.58
N LYS A 407 -6.84 0.89 -6.76
CA LYS A 407 -5.41 0.93 -7.16
C LYS A 407 -5.10 -0.08 -8.28
N ALA A 408 -5.72 -1.25 -8.30
CA ALA A 408 -5.60 -2.19 -9.41
C ALA A 408 -6.38 -1.73 -10.66
N LEU A 409 -7.60 -1.20 -10.50
CA LEU A 409 -8.47 -0.78 -11.59
C LEU A 409 -7.92 0.42 -12.38
N VAL A 410 -7.28 1.40 -11.74
CA VAL A 410 -6.77 2.61 -12.42
C VAL A 410 -5.54 2.38 -13.32
N LYS A 411 -5.09 1.12 -13.49
CA LYS A 411 -4.11 0.73 -14.51
C LYS A 411 -4.66 0.79 -15.95
N VAL A 412 -5.97 0.97 -16.12
CA VAL A 412 -6.65 1.05 -17.43
C VAL A 412 -7.34 2.41 -17.61
N LEU A 413 -7.11 3.06 -18.75
CA LEU A 413 -7.57 4.44 -19.04
C LEU A 413 -9.08 4.64 -18.84
N LEU A 414 -9.92 3.77 -19.41
CA LEU A 414 -11.39 3.88 -19.30
C LEU A 414 -11.88 3.76 -17.84
N ASN A 415 -11.16 3.03 -16.99
CA ASN A 415 -11.45 2.96 -15.55
C ASN A 415 -11.08 4.27 -14.85
N VAL A 416 -9.95 4.89 -15.24
CA VAL A 416 -9.57 6.24 -14.78
C VAL A 416 -10.66 7.24 -15.16
N GLU A 417 -11.14 7.26 -16.40
CA GLU A 417 -12.22 8.16 -16.83
C GLU A 417 -13.51 7.97 -16.00
N GLY A 418 -13.98 6.73 -15.85
CA GLY A 418 -15.17 6.42 -15.04
C GLY A 418 -15.01 6.81 -13.57
N CYS A 419 -13.81 6.65 -13.00
CA CYS A 419 -13.48 7.07 -11.64
C CYS A 419 -13.44 8.62 -11.51
N VAL A 420 -12.85 9.32 -12.49
CA VAL A 420 -12.76 10.78 -12.55
C VAL A 420 -14.14 11.42 -12.70
N VAL A 421 -15.07 10.78 -13.44
CA VAL A 421 -16.46 11.25 -13.59
C VAL A 421 -17.19 11.32 -12.25
N VAL A 422 -17.01 10.35 -11.36
CA VAL A 422 -17.64 10.34 -10.02
C VAL A 422 -16.81 11.04 -8.92
N GLY A 423 -15.79 11.81 -9.30
CA GLY A 423 -14.98 12.63 -8.37
C GLY A 423 -13.83 11.88 -7.68
N GLY A 424 -13.39 10.75 -8.24
CA GLY A 424 -12.34 9.88 -7.67
C GLY A 424 -11.03 10.57 -7.33
N CYS A 425 -10.59 11.57 -8.11
CA CYS A 425 -9.39 12.36 -7.78
C CYS A 425 -9.51 13.05 -6.41
N VAL A 426 -10.68 13.65 -6.14
CA VAL A 426 -10.93 14.35 -4.87
C VAL A 426 -11.06 13.36 -3.73
N LEU A 427 -11.71 12.21 -3.98
CA LEU A 427 -11.76 11.12 -3.00
C LEU A 427 -10.35 10.59 -2.64
N ALA A 428 -9.47 10.44 -3.62
CA ALA A 428 -8.10 10.00 -3.39
C ALA A 428 -7.26 11.05 -2.65
N VAL A 429 -7.44 12.35 -2.90
CA VAL A 429 -6.79 13.40 -2.09
C VAL A 429 -7.35 13.45 -0.66
N ASP A 430 -8.67 13.39 -0.48
CA ASP A 430 -9.29 13.31 0.86
C ASP A 430 -8.76 12.07 1.62
N LEU A 431 -8.55 10.92 0.95
CA LEU A 431 -7.92 9.71 1.52
C LEU A 431 -6.43 9.88 1.84
N LEU A 432 -5.69 10.69 1.07
CA LEU A 432 -4.28 10.99 1.36
C LEU A 432 -4.12 11.77 2.68
N THR A 433 -5.06 12.66 3.04
CA THR A 433 -4.99 13.41 4.30
C THR A 433 -4.92 12.52 5.55
N VAL A 434 -5.37 11.26 5.45
CA VAL A 434 -5.38 10.28 6.54
C VAL A 434 -3.96 9.98 7.09
N VAL A 435 -2.90 10.21 6.30
CA VAL A 435 -1.50 10.06 6.81
C VAL A 435 -1.21 10.92 8.04
N HIS A 436 -1.93 12.03 8.22
CA HIS A 436 -1.75 12.91 9.37
C HIS A 436 -2.40 12.39 10.66
N GLU A 437 -3.30 11.40 10.58
CA GLU A 437 -3.91 10.74 11.75
C GLU A 437 -2.92 9.87 12.54
N ASN A 438 -1.73 9.57 12.00
CA ASN A 438 -0.76 8.73 12.69
C ASN A 438 -0.21 9.44 13.94
N SER A 439 -0.47 8.85 15.12
CA SER A 439 -0.08 9.41 16.43
C SER A 439 1.43 9.42 16.64
N GLU A 440 2.13 8.44 16.07
CA GLU A 440 3.58 8.32 16.11
C GLU A 440 4.20 9.16 14.99
N ARG A 441 4.29 10.47 15.22
CA ARG A 441 5.21 11.32 14.47
C ARG A 441 6.56 11.27 15.15
N THR A 442 7.60 10.88 14.41
CA THR A 442 8.98 10.90 14.90
C THR A 442 9.34 12.32 15.35
N PRO A 443 9.54 12.58 16.65
CA PRO A 443 9.86 13.93 17.11
C PRO A 443 11.27 14.25 16.64
N ILE A 444 11.40 15.26 15.78
CA ILE A 444 12.71 15.77 15.37
C ILE A 444 13.42 16.25 16.65
N PRO A 445 14.58 15.68 17.02
CA PRO A 445 15.21 15.95 18.31
C PRO A 445 15.95 17.30 18.27
N LEU A 446 15.18 18.39 18.32
CA LEU A 446 15.69 19.69 18.73
C LEU A 446 16.33 19.54 20.12
N GLN A 447 17.47 20.20 20.34
CA GLN A 447 18.51 19.76 21.27
C GLN A 447 18.01 19.39 22.69
N SER A 448 18.27 18.14 23.07
CA SER A 448 18.55 17.67 24.44
C SER A 448 17.74 18.29 25.61
N ASN A 449 16.41 18.26 25.56
CA ASN A 449 15.54 18.16 26.76
C ASN A 449 14.07 17.77 26.47
N LEU A 450 13.76 17.33 25.24
CA LEU A 450 12.38 17.35 24.71
C LEU A 450 11.49 16.14 25.03
N ILE A 451 12.04 15.00 25.49
CA ILE A 451 11.26 13.78 25.78
C ILE A 451 10.18 14.03 26.85
N ALA A 452 10.48 14.88 27.85
CA ALA A 452 9.49 15.32 28.83
C ALA A 452 8.51 16.34 28.22
N ALA A 453 8.99 17.35 27.49
CA ALA A 453 8.16 18.42 26.96
C ALA A 453 7.09 17.92 25.97
N THR A 454 7.39 16.94 25.11
CA THR A 454 6.38 16.35 24.21
C THR A 454 5.28 15.58 24.95
N ALA A 455 5.53 15.12 26.18
CA ALA A 455 4.52 14.45 27.01
C ALA A 455 3.62 15.43 27.80
N PHE A 456 3.94 16.73 27.81
CA PHE A 456 3.19 17.78 28.51
C PHE A 456 2.50 18.79 27.58
N MET A 457 2.66 18.68 26.26
CA MET A 457 1.87 19.48 25.32
C MET A 457 0.47 18.86 25.15
N GLU A 458 -0.58 19.58 25.58
CA GLU A 458 -1.94 19.20 25.22
C GLU A 458 -2.12 19.22 23.69
N PRO A 459 -2.77 18.20 23.09
CA PRO A 459 -3.06 18.21 21.66
C PRO A 459 -4.06 19.33 21.32
N PRO A 460 -3.97 19.94 20.12
CA PRO A 460 -4.85 21.04 19.74
C PRO A 460 -6.30 20.58 19.66
N LYS A 461 -7.17 21.24 20.43
CA LYS A 461 -8.61 20.98 20.46
C LYS A 461 -9.26 21.77 19.32
N GLU A 462 -9.54 21.07 18.22
CA GLU A 462 -9.95 21.70 16.95
C GLU A 462 -11.45 21.59 16.65
N TRP A 463 -12.18 20.64 17.28
CA TRP A 463 -13.57 20.34 16.95
C TRP A 463 -14.59 20.90 17.95
N MET A 464 -15.76 21.25 17.45
CA MET A 464 -16.97 21.54 18.23
C MET A 464 -18.12 20.67 17.72
N TYR A 465 -19.06 20.32 18.59
CA TYR A 465 -20.30 19.63 18.24
C TYR A 465 -21.52 20.26 18.90
N VAL A 466 -22.71 20.02 18.36
CA VAL A 466 -23.98 20.41 19.00
C VAL A 466 -24.56 19.19 19.69
N ASP A 467 -24.75 19.26 21.01
CA ASP A 467 -25.33 18.18 21.81
C ASP A 467 -26.85 18.02 21.56
N LYS A 468 -27.43 16.90 22.01
CA LYS A 468 -28.88 16.63 22.05
C LYS A 468 -29.68 17.76 22.74
N GLY A 469 -29.10 18.47 23.71
CA GLY A 469 -29.69 19.66 24.32
C GLY A 469 -29.70 20.91 23.44
N GLY A 470 -29.12 20.88 22.24
CA GLY A 470 -28.98 22.02 21.33
C GLY A 470 -27.84 22.99 21.68
N ALA A 471 -27.08 22.70 22.74
CA ALA A 471 -25.92 23.49 23.16
C ALA A 471 -24.69 23.19 22.30
N GLU A 472 -23.89 24.22 22.00
CA GLU A 472 -22.58 24.08 21.36
C GLU A 472 -21.54 23.64 22.41
N VAL A 473 -20.85 22.53 22.16
CA VAL A 473 -19.86 21.92 23.06
C VAL A 473 -18.51 21.85 22.36
N GLY A 474 -17.49 22.46 22.95
CA GLY A 474 -16.13 22.46 22.46
C GLY A 474 -15.27 23.61 23.00
N PRO A 475 -14.01 23.71 22.56
CA PRO A 475 -13.37 22.80 21.61
C PRO A 475 -12.95 21.47 22.24
N VAL A 476 -12.95 20.39 21.45
CA VAL A 476 -12.55 19.02 21.83
C VAL A 476 -11.62 18.38 20.80
N GLU A 477 -10.93 17.31 21.22
CA GLU A 477 -10.12 16.45 20.35
C GLU A 477 -10.98 15.49 19.52
N LYS A 478 -10.42 15.02 18.40
CA LYS A 478 -11.01 14.02 17.50
C LYS A 478 -11.33 12.70 18.21
N ASP A 479 -10.55 12.32 19.23
CA ASP A 479 -10.80 11.14 20.06
C ASP A 479 -11.99 11.29 21.01
N VAL A 480 -12.33 12.50 21.45
CA VAL A 480 -13.56 12.75 22.21
C VAL A 480 -14.77 12.43 21.34
N ILE A 481 -14.76 12.83 20.06
CA ILE A 481 -15.83 12.47 19.10
C ILE A 481 -15.90 10.95 18.89
N ARG A 482 -14.77 10.25 18.75
CA ARG A 482 -14.74 8.77 18.69
C ARG A 482 -15.32 8.11 19.95
N SER A 483 -15.07 8.67 21.13
CA SER A 483 -15.62 8.22 22.41
C SER A 483 -17.14 8.45 22.51
N LEU A 484 -17.60 9.67 22.23
CA LEU A 484 -19.02 10.05 22.22
C LEU A 484 -19.84 9.18 21.25
N TRP A 485 -19.28 8.88 20.06
CA TRP A 485 -19.87 7.97 19.09
C TRP A 485 -20.03 6.56 19.65
N SER A 486 -18.96 6.03 20.25
CA SER A 486 -18.93 4.69 20.85
C SER A 486 -19.95 4.53 21.99
N LYS A 487 -20.21 5.60 22.74
CA LYS A 487 -21.23 5.67 23.79
C LYS A 487 -22.66 5.95 23.29
N LYS A 488 -22.84 6.23 21.99
CA LYS A 488 -24.11 6.70 21.38
C LYS A 488 -24.64 8.02 21.95
N GLU A 489 -23.74 8.85 22.46
CA GLU A 489 -24.04 10.21 22.91
C GLU A 489 -24.31 11.14 21.70
N ILE A 490 -23.59 10.93 20.60
CA ILE A 490 -23.82 11.58 19.29
C ILE A 490 -24.31 10.58 18.23
N ASP A 491 -24.80 11.09 17.10
CA ASP A 491 -25.40 10.33 16.00
C ASP A 491 -24.97 10.86 14.61
N TRP A 492 -25.47 10.27 13.52
CA TRP A 492 -25.18 10.73 12.16
C TRP A 492 -25.71 12.14 11.85
N THR A 493 -26.78 12.61 12.51
CA THR A 493 -27.40 13.92 12.26
C THR A 493 -26.80 15.05 13.08
N THR A 494 -26.09 14.73 14.18
CA THR A 494 -25.31 15.63 15.03
C THR A 494 -24.46 16.58 14.18
N LYS A 495 -24.51 17.88 14.51
CA LYS A 495 -23.73 18.91 13.82
C LYS A 495 -22.33 19.00 14.43
N CYS A 496 -21.31 19.04 13.60
CA CYS A 496 -19.92 19.24 13.97
C CYS A 496 -19.29 20.38 13.14
N ARG A 497 -18.26 21.02 13.68
CA ARG A 497 -17.49 22.09 13.03
C ARG A 497 -16.06 22.07 13.58
N ALA A 498 -15.06 22.10 12.70
CA ALA A 498 -13.67 22.34 13.09
C ALA A 498 -13.30 23.82 12.95
N PHE A 499 -12.19 24.26 13.57
CA PHE A 499 -11.61 25.56 13.28
C PHE A 499 -11.30 25.69 11.77
N GLY A 500 -11.49 26.90 11.22
CA GLY A 500 -11.39 27.14 9.77
C GLY A 500 -12.59 26.68 8.93
N MET A 501 -13.52 25.87 9.45
CA MET A 501 -14.77 25.57 8.73
C MET A 501 -15.73 26.77 8.77
N SER A 502 -16.30 27.14 7.62
CA SER A 502 -17.33 28.18 7.50
C SER A 502 -18.59 27.83 8.31
N ASP A 503 -19.15 26.64 8.06
CA ASP A 503 -20.49 26.25 8.48
C ASP A 503 -20.49 24.98 9.35
N TRP A 504 -21.49 24.88 10.23
CA TRP A 504 -21.88 23.65 10.90
C TRP A 504 -22.38 22.60 9.90
N LYS A 505 -21.75 21.42 9.84
CA LYS A 505 -22.14 20.31 8.96
C LYS A 505 -22.52 19.07 9.78
N LYS A 506 -23.38 18.19 9.26
CA LYS A 506 -23.72 16.95 9.96
C LYS A 506 -22.54 15.99 9.92
N LEU A 507 -22.35 15.17 10.96
CA LEU A 507 -21.25 14.20 11.06
C LEU A 507 -21.15 13.31 9.81
N ARG A 508 -22.30 12.85 9.29
CA ARG A 508 -22.39 12.07 8.04
C ARG A 508 -21.80 12.75 6.80
N ASP A 509 -21.83 14.08 6.73
CA ASP A 509 -21.44 14.86 5.56
C ASP A 509 -19.97 15.33 5.64
N ILE A 510 -19.28 15.04 6.74
CA ILE A 510 -17.85 15.29 6.97
C ILE A 510 -17.10 13.96 6.79
N ARG A 511 -16.43 13.77 5.64
CA ARG A 511 -15.68 12.54 5.30
C ARG A 511 -14.72 12.11 6.42
N GLU A 512 -13.93 13.05 6.93
CA GLU A 512 -12.94 12.82 7.98
C GLU A 512 -13.54 12.18 9.25
N LEU A 513 -14.58 12.79 9.84
CA LEU A 513 -15.24 12.23 11.02
C LEU A 513 -15.96 10.92 10.70
N ARG A 514 -16.65 10.82 9.55
CA ARG A 514 -17.36 9.60 9.12
C ARG A 514 -16.41 8.42 8.90
N TRP A 515 -15.17 8.66 8.49
CA TRP A 515 -14.15 7.61 8.38
C TRP A 515 -13.49 7.31 9.72
N ALA A 516 -13.30 8.30 10.59
CA ALA A 516 -12.76 8.10 11.95
C ALA A 516 -13.67 7.24 12.84
N VAL A 517 -15.00 7.40 12.74
CA VAL A 517 -16.00 6.59 13.49
C VAL A 517 -16.39 5.26 12.80
N ALA A 518 -15.73 4.92 11.68
CA ALA A 518 -16.04 3.73 10.89
C ALA A 518 -15.89 2.41 11.66
N VAL A 519 -16.78 1.46 11.41
CA VAL A 519 -16.88 0.18 12.14
C VAL A 519 -15.85 -0.83 11.61
N ARG A 520 -15.52 -1.84 12.44
CA ARG A 520 -14.52 -2.91 12.22
C ARG A 520 -13.06 -2.44 12.27
N VAL A 521 -12.17 -3.41 12.48
CA VAL A 521 -10.72 -3.25 12.63
C VAL A 521 -10.10 -2.77 11.31
N PRO A 522 -9.15 -1.81 11.31
CA PRO A 522 -8.45 -1.40 10.10
C PRO A 522 -7.62 -2.55 9.50
N VAL A 523 -7.63 -2.65 8.17
CA VAL A 523 -6.87 -3.65 7.39
C VAL A 523 -5.52 -3.09 6.89
N LEU A 524 -5.35 -1.77 6.94
CA LEU A 524 -4.16 -1.03 6.50
C LEU A 524 -3.86 0.06 7.52
N THR A 525 -2.59 0.43 7.67
CA THR A 525 -2.18 1.61 8.47
C THR A 525 -2.57 2.92 7.77
N PRO A 526 -2.62 4.07 8.48
CA PRO A 526 -2.83 5.38 7.86
C PRO A 526 -1.83 5.65 6.73
N THR A 527 -0.56 5.29 6.93
CA THR A 527 0.50 5.35 5.92
C THR A 527 0.17 4.55 4.67
N GLN A 528 -0.22 3.28 4.80
CA GLN A 528 -0.56 2.41 3.67
C GLN A 528 -1.82 2.89 2.90
N VAL A 529 -2.75 3.57 3.57
CA VAL A 529 -3.87 4.25 2.90
C VAL A 529 -3.37 5.43 2.07
N GLY A 530 -2.43 6.22 2.60
CA GLY A 530 -1.74 7.30 1.88
C GLY A 530 -0.93 6.82 0.68
N GLU A 531 -0.16 5.74 0.82
CA GLU A 531 0.59 5.10 -0.28
C GLU A 531 -0.34 4.61 -1.39
N ALA A 532 -1.47 3.99 -1.02
CA ALA A 532 -2.47 3.55 -2.00
C ALA A 532 -3.15 4.75 -2.69
N ALA A 533 -3.46 5.81 -1.95
CA ALA A 533 -4.02 7.06 -2.49
C ALA A 533 -3.05 7.77 -3.45
N LEU A 534 -1.77 7.92 -3.09
CA LEU A 534 -0.73 8.48 -3.95
C LEU A 534 -0.51 7.61 -5.20
N SER A 535 -0.48 6.28 -5.05
CA SER A 535 -0.40 5.36 -6.19
C SER A 535 -1.59 5.51 -7.14
N ILE A 536 -2.80 5.70 -6.63
CA ILE A 536 -3.99 5.98 -7.44
C ILE A 536 -3.87 7.32 -8.17
N LEU A 537 -3.46 8.38 -7.45
CA LEU A 537 -3.29 9.72 -8.01
C LEU A 537 -2.21 9.77 -9.11
N HIS A 538 -1.07 9.09 -8.90
CA HIS A 538 -0.03 8.91 -9.90
C HIS A 538 -0.56 8.22 -11.16
N SER A 539 -1.24 7.08 -11.02
CA SER A 539 -1.84 6.38 -12.17
C SER A 539 -2.90 7.23 -12.90
N MET A 540 -3.69 8.04 -12.18
CA MET A 540 -4.63 8.98 -12.79
C MET A 540 -3.93 10.10 -13.56
N VAL A 541 -2.81 10.62 -13.04
CA VAL A 541 -2.03 11.68 -13.70
C VAL A 541 -1.29 11.16 -14.93
N SER A 542 -0.68 9.97 -14.85
CA SER A 542 0.03 9.35 -15.98
C SER A 542 -0.88 8.77 -17.06
N ALA A 543 -2.18 8.59 -16.79
CA ALA A 543 -3.14 8.04 -17.76
C ALA A 543 -3.38 8.93 -18.99
N HIS A 544 -3.07 10.23 -18.91
CA HIS A 544 -3.12 11.15 -20.05
C HIS A 544 -1.78 11.86 -20.16
N SER A 545 -1.18 11.86 -21.36
CA SER A 545 0.01 12.65 -21.65
C SER A 545 -0.30 14.15 -21.60
N ASP A 546 0.69 14.95 -21.20
CA ASP A 546 0.66 16.41 -21.40
C ASP A 546 0.89 16.83 -22.86
N LEU A 547 1.35 15.87 -23.68
CA LEU A 547 1.75 16.06 -25.07
C LEU A 547 0.88 15.20 -25.98
N ASP A 548 0.57 15.72 -27.17
CA ASP A 548 -0.05 14.97 -28.25
C ASP A 548 1.00 14.19 -29.08
N ASP A 549 0.54 13.50 -30.13
CA ASP A 549 1.41 12.72 -31.03
C ASP A 549 2.40 13.59 -31.84
N ALA A 550 2.24 14.92 -31.85
CA ALA A 550 3.18 15.87 -32.44
C ALA A 550 4.21 16.41 -31.42
N GLY A 551 4.04 16.11 -30.13
CA GLY A 551 4.87 16.62 -29.04
C GLY A 551 4.45 17.99 -28.51
N GLU A 552 3.29 18.51 -28.93
CA GLU A 552 2.76 19.82 -28.53
C GLU A 552 1.90 19.72 -27.26
N ILE A 553 1.80 20.81 -26.50
CA ILE A 553 1.10 20.80 -25.20
C ILE A 553 -0.41 20.68 -25.39
N VAL A 554 -0.99 19.62 -24.82
CA VAL A 554 -2.43 19.33 -24.89
C VAL A 554 -3.24 20.44 -24.24
N THR A 555 -4.00 21.18 -25.05
CA THR A 555 -4.93 22.22 -24.59
C THR A 555 -6.39 21.82 -24.88
N PRO A 556 -7.30 21.92 -23.89
CA PRO A 556 -7.08 22.27 -22.49
C PRO A 556 -6.37 21.16 -21.71
N THR A 557 -5.53 21.55 -20.75
CA THR A 557 -4.76 20.67 -19.84
C THR A 557 -5.58 19.46 -19.35
N PRO A 558 -5.00 18.25 -19.22
CA PRO A 558 -5.72 17.03 -18.83
C PRO A 558 -6.64 17.19 -17.61
N ARG A 559 -7.83 16.56 -17.67
CA ARG A 559 -8.91 16.74 -16.68
C ARG A 559 -8.46 16.45 -15.24
N VAL A 560 -7.64 15.42 -15.05
CA VAL A 560 -7.07 15.06 -13.74
C VAL A 560 -6.21 16.20 -13.20
N LYS A 561 -5.21 16.67 -13.96
CA LYS A 561 -4.35 17.79 -13.52
C LYS A 561 -5.15 19.06 -13.22
N ARG A 562 -6.19 19.39 -14.01
CA ARG A 562 -7.09 20.51 -13.71
C ARG A 562 -7.83 20.37 -12.37
N ILE A 563 -8.25 19.17 -11.99
CA ILE A 563 -8.89 18.90 -10.69
C ILE A 563 -7.86 19.00 -9.56
N LEU A 564 -6.69 18.35 -9.71
CA LEU A 564 -5.63 18.35 -8.70
C LEU A 564 -5.00 19.74 -8.48
N SER A 565 -5.02 20.61 -9.49
CA SER A 565 -4.62 22.02 -9.39
C SER A 565 -5.59 22.92 -8.62
N SER A 566 -6.77 22.42 -8.25
CA SER A 566 -7.75 23.21 -7.52
C SER A 566 -7.31 23.46 -6.06
N THR A 567 -7.82 24.54 -5.46
CA THR A 567 -7.60 24.88 -4.04
C THR A 567 -8.11 23.80 -3.07
N ARG A 568 -8.98 22.89 -3.53
CA ARG A 568 -9.42 21.70 -2.76
C ARG A 568 -8.44 20.53 -2.84
N CYS A 569 -7.46 20.53 -3.74
CA CYS A 569 -6.57 19.39 -3.93
C CYS A 569 -5.08 19.72 -3.73
N LEU A 570 -4.58 20.77 -4.40
CA LEU A 570 -3.14 21.07 -4.41
C LEU A 570 -2.54 21.30 -3.00
N PRO A 571 -3.22 22.01 -2.06
CA PRO A 571 -2.71 22.17 -0.70
C PRO A 571 -2.61 20.86 0.06
N HIS A 572 -3.58 19.94 -0.07
CA HIS A 572 -3.57 18.66 0.64
C HIS A 572 -2.48 17.71 0.12
N ILE A 573 -2.15 17.77 -1.18
CA ILE A 573 -1.01 17.02 -1.74
C ILE A 573 0.32 17.58 -1.21
N ALA A 574 0.43 18.91 -1.03
CA ALA A 574 1.60 19.51 -0.40
C ALA A 574 1.70 19.17 1.09
N GLN A 575 0.59 19.24 1.83
CA GLN A 575 0.52 18.92 3.26
C GLN A 575 1.00 17.50 3.57
N ALA A 576 0.76 16.52 2.69
CA ALA A 576 1.22 15.13 2.86
C ALA A 576 2.74 15.00 3.08
N ILE A 577 3.55 15.98 2.67
CA ILE A 577 5.00 16.04 2.95
C ILE A 577 5.27 16.19 4.46
N LEU A 578 4.37 16.84 5.22
CA LEU A 578 4.43 16.92 6.69
C LEU A 578 4.06 15.61 7.42
N SER A 579 3.87 14.49 6.70
CA SER A 579 3.76 13.16 7.31
C SER A 579 5.10 12.69 7.92
N GLY A 580 6.23 13.13 7.36
CA GLY A 580 7.57 12.67 7.76
C GLY A 580 7.96 11.28 7.25
N GLU A 581 7.03 10.54 6.65
CA GLU A 581 7.29 9.19 6.12
C GLU A 581 8.03 9.27 4.77
N PRO A 582 9.21 8.61 4.60
CA PRO A 582 9.99 8.69 3.36
C PRO A 582 9.20 8.38 2.08
N ALA A 583 8.40 7.30 2.07
CA ALA A 583 7.63 6.89 0.90
C ALA A 583 6.52 7.89 0.52
N ILE A 584 5.82 8.44 1.52
CA ILE A 584 4.77 9.45 1.32
C ILE A 584 5.39 10.76 0.82
N VAL A 585 6.49 11.20 1.43
CA VAL A 585 7.19 12.45 1.07
C VAL A 585 7.70 12.39 -0.37
N GLU A 586 8.36 11.30 -0.76
CA GLU A 586 8.92 11.14 -2.09
C GLU A 586 7.84 11.09 -3.17
N ALA A 587 6.80 10.28 -2.96
CA ALA A 587 5.68 10.16 -3.90
C ALA A 587 4.82 11.42 -3.96
N SER A 588 4.69 12.19 -2.86
CA SER A 588 3.98 13.49 -2.86
C SER A 588 4.77 14.56 -3.60
N ALA A 589 6.09 14.65 -3.39
CA ALA A 589 6.94 15.59 -4.12
C ALA A 589 6.97 15.30 -5.63
N ALA A 590 7.03 14.02 -6.01
CA ALA A 590 6.87 13.59 -7.41
C ALA A 590 5.49 13.97 -7.98
N LEU A 591 4.40 13.71 -7.24
CA LEU A 591 3.04 14.05 -7.69
C LEU A 591 2.84 15.57 -7.86
N LEU A 592 3.37 16.39 -6.95
CA LEU A 592 3.36 17.84 -7.11
C LEU A 592 4.08 18.26 -8.38
N LYS A 593 5.31 17.76 -8.60
CA LYS A 593 6.13 18.06 -9.78
C LYS A 593 5.35 17.73 -11.05
N ASP A 594 4.74 16.54 -11.12
CA ASP A 594 4.00 16.09 -12.29
C ASP A 594 2.71 16.91 -12.49
N VAL A 595 2.01 17.32 -11.42
CA VAL A 595 0.81 18.18 -11.51
C VAL A 595 1.11 19.61 -11.96
N VAL A 596 2.25 20.20 -11.56
CA VAL A 596 2.63 21.59 -11.96
C VAL A 596 3.41 21.67 -13.27
N THR A 597 4.07 20.58 -13.69
CA THR A 597 4.80 20.51 -14.97
C THR A 597 3.85 20.80 -16.14
N ARG A 598 4.26 21.71 -17.03
CA ARG A 598 3.49 22.21 -18.20
C ARG A 598 2.11 22.84 -17.82
N ASN A 599 1.93 23.23 -16.56
CA ASN A 599 0.67 23.74 -16.02
C ASN A 599 0.87 25.09 -15.30
N PRO A 600 0.93 26.22 -16.05
CA PRO A 600 1.33 27.52 -15.51
C PRO A 600 0.40 28.01 -14.37
N LYS A 601 -0.90 27.69 -14.43
CA LYS A 601 -1.88 28.09 -13.42
C LYS A 601 -1.63 27.49 -12.05
N ALA A 602 -1.04 26.29 -11.98
CA ALA A 602 -0.62 25.66 -10.73
C ALA A 602 0.81 26.05 -10.36
N MET A 603 1.71 26.08 -11.35
CA MET A 603 3.13 26.42 -11.18
C MET A 603 3.34 27.75 -10.45
N ILE A 604 2.74 28.83 -10.96
CA ILE A 604 3.05 30.22 -10.56
C ILE A 604 2.70 30.50 -9.10
N ARG A 605 1.77 29.73 -8.52
CA ARG A 605 1.22 29.92 -7.17
C ARG A 605 1.46 28.73 -6.23
N LEU A 606 2.37 27.82 -6.56
CA LEU A 606 2.68 26.67 -5.71
C LEU A 606 3.16 27.11 -4.31
N TYR A 607 3.89 28.23 -4.20
CA TYR A 607 4.37 28.77 -2.93
C TYR A 607 3.25 29.00 -1.89
N ASN A 608 2.07 29.47 -2.32
CA ASN A 608 0.91 29.72 -1.45
C ASN A 608 0.34 28.44 -0.79
N THR A 609 0.78 27.24 -1.20
CA THR A 609 0.41 25.98 -0.52
C THR A 609 1.28 25.67 0.70
N GLY A 610 2.43 26.33 0.85
CA GLY A 610 3.47 25.97 1.83
C GLY A 610 4.42 24.86 1.38
N ALA A 611 4.27 24.27 0.18
CA ALA A 611 5.05 23.12 -0.31
C ALA A 611 6.58 23.24 -0.12
N PHE A 612 7.17 24.42 -0.39
CA PHE A 612 8.60 24.65 -0.19
C PHE A 612 9.00 24.58 1.28
N TYR A 613 8.20 25.13 2.19
CA TYR A 613 8.44 25.04 3.64
C TYR A 613 8.29 23.60 4.14
N PHE A 614 7.25 22.88 3.69
CA PHE A 614 7.04 21.49 4.08
C PHE A 614 8.19 20.58 3.62
N ALA A 615 8.71 20.81 2.40
CA ALA A 615 9.86 20.08 1.87
C ALA A 615 11.19 20.45 2.54
N LEU A 616 11.40 21.73 2.91
CA LEU A 616 12.61 22.16 3.64
C LEU A 616 12.59 21.75 5.13
N ALA A 617 11.41 21.55 5.72
CA ALA A 617 11.25 21.00 7.07
C ALA A 617 11.60 19.50 7.16
N TYR A 618 11.79 18.81 6.02
CA TYR A 618 11.94 17.36 6.00
C TYR A 618 13.34 16.91 6.48
N PRO A 619 13.44 16.06 7.53
CA PRO A 619 14.73 15.63 8.08
C PRO A 619 15.37 14.46 7.32
N GLY A 620 14.62 13.73 6.49
CA GLY A 620 15.12 12.52 5.82
C GLY A 620 16.14 12.78 4.69
N SER A 621 16.80 11.72 4.25
CA SER A 621 17.87 11.77 3.24
C SER A 621 17.41 11.53 1.80
N ASN A 622 16.20 10.99 1.57
CA ASN A 622 15.64 10.73 0.24
C ASN A 622 15.11 12.00 -0.45
N LEU A 623 15.95 13.03 -0.53
CA LEU A 623 15.60 14.35 -1.07
C LEU A 623 15.49 14.40 -2.59
N TYR A 624 15.72 13.32 -3.33
CA TYR A 624 15.82 13.35 -4.78
C TYR A 624 14.54 13.85 -5.48
N SER A 625 13.35 13.37 -5.08
CA SER A 625 12.09 13.85 -5.65
C SER A 625 11.72 15.27 -5.21
N ILE A 626 12.19 15.71 -4.03
CA ILE A 626 12.11 17.11 -3.59
C ILE A 626 13.02 17.99 -4.45
N ALA A 627 14.24 17.55 -4.74
CA ALA A 627 15.18 18.25 -5.61
C ALA A 627 14.64 18.37 -7.05
N GLN A 628 14.05 17.30 -7.59
CA GLN A 628 13.35 17.36 -8.88
C GLN A 628 12.21 18.39 -8.85
N LEU A 629 11.37 18.38 -7.82
CA LEU A 629 10.31 19.38 -7.64
C LEU A 629 10.89 20.80 -7.61
N PHE A 630 11.94 21.04 -6.82
CA PHE A 630 12.58 22.36 -6.71
C PHE A 630 13.14 22.81 -8.07
N SER A 631 13.95 21.99 -8.75
CA SER A 631 14.56 22.33 -10.05
C SER A 631 13.55 22.74 -11.14
N VAL A 632 12.31 22.22 -11.08
CA VAL A 632 11.24 22.55 -12.04
C VAL A 632 10.38 23.74 -11.60
N THR A 633 10.49 24.22 -10.35
CA THR A 633 9.53 25.18 -9.77
C THR A 633 10.14 26.46 -9.18
N HIS A 634 11.40 26.44 -8.73
CA HIS A 634 11.89 27.45 -7.78
C HIS A 634 12.07 28.87 -8.37
N VAL A 635 12.35 28.98 -9.66
CA VAL A 635 12.44 30.26 -10.42
C VAL A 635 11.12 30.67 -11.10
N HIS A 636 10.06 29.87 -10.97
CA HIS A 636 8.79 30.06 -11.68
C HIS A 636 7.61 30.46 -10.75
N GLN A 637 7.89 30.82 -9.51
CA GLN A 637 6.89 31.32 -8.54
C GLN A 637 6.70 32.84 -8.69
N ALA A 638 5.47 33.37 -8.61
CA ALA A 638 5.20 34.82 -8.59
C ALA A 638 5.58 35.52 -7.25
N PHE A 639 6.72 35.12 -6.69
CA PHE A 639 7.31 35.61 -5.45
C PHE A 639 7.98 36.98 -5.66
N HIS A 640 8.22 37.73 -4.59
CA HIS A 640 8.98 39.01 -4.61
C HIS A 640 8.60 40.05 -5.69
N GLY A 641 7.31 40.16 -6.02
CA GLY A 641 6.80 41.25 -6.84
C GLY A 641 6.15 40.82 -8.16
N GLY A 642 5.80 39.55 -8.34
CA GLY A 642 5.06 39.07 -9.51
C GLY A 642 5.96 38.64 -10.68
N GLU A 643 5.36 38.42 -11.84
CA GLU A 643 6.02 37.81 -13.01
C GLU A 643 7.23 38.62 -13.52
N GLU A 644 7.22 39.94 -13.33
CA GLU A 644 8.32 40.83 -13.71
C GLU A 644 9.63 40.52 -12.96
N ALA A 645 9.55 40.04 -11.71
CA ALA A 645 10.71 39.76 -10.87
C ALA A 645 11.44 38.46 -11.25
N THR A 646 10.71 37.44 -11.71
CA THR A 646 11.31 36.15 -12.12
C THR A 646 11.97 36.22 -13.49
N VAL A 647 11.35 36.98 -14.41
CA VAL A 647 11.80 37.19 -15.79
C VAL A 647 13.01 38.15 -15.87
N SER A 648 13.19 39.03 -14.88
CA SER A 648 14.32 39.96 -14.81
C SER A 648 15.66 39.25 -14.61
N SER A 649 16.37 38.98 -15.72
CA SER A 649 17.73 38.38 -15.73
C SER A 649 18.81 39.26 -15.08
N SER A 650 18.50 40.52 -14.77
CA SER A 650 19.35 41.47 -14.06
C SER A 650 19.38 41.28 -12.54
N LEU A 651 18.54 40.41 -11.97
CA LEU A 651 18.51 40.14 -10.53
C LEU A 651 19.32 38.87 -10.16
N PRO A 652 20.06 38.86 -9.03
CA PRO A 652 20.75 37.67 -8.53
C PRO A 652 19.81 36.47 -8.34
N LEU A 653 20.35 35.25 -8.45
CA LEU A 653 19.56 34.00 -8.35
C LEU A 653 18.78 33.91 -7.02
N ALA A 654 19.36 34.38 -5.90
CA ALA A 654 18.68 34.42 -4.61
C ALA A 654 17.52 35.43 -4.51
N LYS A 655 17.38 36.37 -5.46
CA LYS A 655 16.20 37.26 -5.53
C LYS A 655 15.14 36.76 -6.53
N ARG A 656 15.53 35.88 -7.46
CA ARG A 656 14.63 35.24 -8.45
C ARG A 656 14.06 33.89 -7.97
N SER A 657 14.72 33.24 -7.01
CA SER A 657 14.37 31.93 -6.44
C SER A 657 13.44 32.06 -5.23
N VAL A 658 12.39 31.24 -5.16
CA VAL A 658 11.55 31.08 -3.93
C VAL A 658 12.30 30.44 -2.75
N LEU A 659 13.39 29.73 -3.04
CA LEU A 659 14.32 29.20 -2.05
C LEU A 659 15.39 30.24 -1.64
N GLY A 660 15.39 31.40 -2.29
CA GLY A 660 16.24 32.55 -1.96
C GLY A 660 15.97 33.08 -0.56
N GLY A 661 17.04 33.35 0.19
CA GLY A 661 16.96 33.68 1.62
C GLY A 661 16.61 32.50 2.53
N LEU A 662 16.27 31.32 2.00
CA LEU A 662 16.05 30.10 2.77
C LEU A 662 17.28 29.18 2.72
N LEU A 663 17.88 29.05 1.54
CA LEU A 663 19.11 28.29 1.30
C LEU A 663 20.27 29.23 0.93
N PRO A 664 21.52 28.88 1.28
CA PRO A 664 22.72 29.53 0.77
C PRO A 664 22.80 29.52 -0.77
N GLU A 665 23.39 30.57 -1.35
CA GLU A 665 23.45 30.76 -2.80
C GLU A 665 24.23 29.66 -3.54
N SER A 666 25.24 29.07 -2.88
CA SER A 666 25.98 27.90 -3.36
C SER A 666 25.08 26.70 -3.66
N LEU A 667 24.09 26.41 -2.80
CA LEU A 667 23.14 25.32 -3.04
C LEU A 667 22.14 25.65 -4.15
N LEU A 668 21.75 26.93 -4.31
CA LEU A 668 20.93 27.36 -5.45
C LEU A 668 21.69 27.22 -6.78
N TYR A 669 22.98 27.56 -6.78
CA TYR A 669 23.87 27.36 -7.93
C TYR A 669 24.02 25.87 -8.27
N VAL A 670 24.21 24.99 -7.27
CA VAL A 670 24.26 23.53 -7.48
C VAL A 670 22.95 22.99 -8.07
N LEU A 671 21.79 23.49 -7.64
CA LEU A 671 20.49 23.09 -8.18
C LEU A 671 20.35 23.47 -9.67
N GLU A 672 20.72 24.69 -10.04
CA GLU A 672 20.60 25.23 -11.40
C GLU A 672 21.63 24.64 -12.38
N ARG A 673 22.90 24.49 -11.95
CA ARG A 673 24.03 24.12 -12.82
C ARG A 673 24.36 22.63 -12.80
N SER A 674 24.28 21.99 -11.63
CA SER A 674 24.62 20.57 -11.44
C SER A 674 23.38 19.66 -11.32
N GLY A 675 22.19 20.25 -11.23
CA GLY A 675 20.91 19.56 -11.27
C GLY A 675 20.48 18.87 -9.97
N PRO A 676 19.28 18.26 -9.96
CA PRO A 676 18.63 17.78 -8.74
C PRO A 676 19.36 16.62 -8.05
N ALA A 677 20.12 15.80 -8.79
CA ALA A 677 20.92 14.73 -8.20
C ALA A 677 22.07 15.27 -7.34
N ALA A 678 22.82 16.24 -7.87
CA ALA A 678 23.92 16.89 -7.15
C ALA A 678 23.40 17.70 -5.95
N PHE A 679 22.28 18.41 -6.11
CA PHE A 679 21.63 19.15 -5.01
C PHE A 679 21.16 18.21 -3.89
N ALA A 680 20.53 17.09 -4.22
CA ALA A 680 20.07 16.12 -3.22
C ALA A 680 21.25 15.51 -2.43
N ALA A 681 22.38 15.23 -3.09
CA ALA A 681 23.60 14.81 -2.43
C ALA A 681 24.19 15.91 -1.52
N ALA A 682 24.34 17.14 -2.04
CA ALA A 682 24.87 18.28 -1.30
C ALA A 682 24.05 18.61 -0.03
N MET A 683 22.72 18.50 -0.09
CA MET A 683 21.81 18.71 1.04
C MET A 683 21.91 17.64 2.16
N VAL A 684 22.57 16.51 1.90
CA VAL A 684 22.76 15.41 2.85
C VAL A 684 24.22 15.29 3.31
N SER A 685 25.19 15.69 2.48
CA SER A 685 26.61 15.71 2.83
C SER A 685 26.99 16.88 3.75
N ASP A 686 27.92 16.65 4.67
CA ASP A 686 28.74 17.72 5.23
C ASP A 686 29.80 18.15 4.21
N SER A 687 29.82 19.44 3.88
CA SER A 687 30.76 20.07 2.95
C SER A 687 31.28 21.38 3.54
N ASP A 688 32.59 21.49 3.69
CA ASP A 688 33.29 22.75 3.99
C ASP A 688 34.42 22.89 2.97
N THR A 689 34.11 23.56 1.87
CA THR A 689 34.96 23.71 0.68
C THR A 689 34.87 25.14 0.13
N PRO A 690 35.74 25.54 -0.80
CA PRO A 690 35.59 26.79 -1.53
C PRO A 690 34.28 26.91 -2.35
N GLU A 691 33.59 25.81 -2.70
CA GLU A 691 32.36 25.87 -3.53
C GLU A 691 31.07 25.71 -2.72
N ILE A 692 31.09 24.85 -1.70
CA ILE A 692 29.95 24.56 -0.82
C ILE A 692 30.41 24.59 0.63
N ILE A 693 29.74 25.43 1.43
CA ILE A 693 29.77 25.43 2.89
C ILE A 693 28.34 25.09 3.34
N TRP A 694 28.12 23.83 3.68
CA TRP A 694 26.85 23.29 4.14
C TRP A 694 27.09 22.12 5.08
N THR A 695 26.40 22.08 6.22
CA THR A 695 26.56 21.01 7.20
C THR A 695 25.22 20.51 7.72
N HIS A 696 25.21 19.29 8.28
CA HIS A 696 24.09 18.76 9.03
C HIS A 696 23.65 19.70 10.15
N LYS A 697 24.59 20.42 10.79
CA LYS A 697 24.28 21.46 11.79
C LYS A 697 23.47 22.61 11.17
N MET A 698 23.94 23.19 10.07
CA MET A 698 23.21 24.26 9.36
C MET A 698 21.82 23.79 8.90
N ARG A 699 21.71 22.53 8.45
CA ARG A 699 20.42 21.93 8.06
C ARG A 699 19.47 21.72 9.25
N ALA A 700 19.92 21.09 10.33
CA ALA A 700 19.06 20.70 11.44
C ALA A 700 18.76 21.87 12.40
N GLU A 701 19.80 22.58 12.83
CA GLU A 701 19.70 23.60 13.90
C GLU A 701 19.30 24.99 13.37
N HIS A 702 19.48 25.26 12.07
CA HIS A 702 19.17 26.56 11.49
C HIS A 702 18.04 26.50 10.46
N LEU A 703 18.14 25.69 9.39
CA LEU A 703 17.07 25.57 8.38
C LEU A 703 15.80 24.91 8.94
N ILE A 704 15.86 23.62 9.30
CA ILE A 704 14.69 22.84 9.74
C ILE A 704 14.08 23.47 11.00
N CYS A 705 14.91 23.90 11.95
CA CYS A 705 14.46 24.58 13.16
C CYS A 705 13.65 25.87 12.86
N GLN A 706 14.19 26.81 12.06
CA GLN A 706 13.47 28.06 11.76
C GLN A 706 12.22 27.83 10.90
N VAL A 707 12.23 26.84 10.00
CA VAL A 707 11.03 26.46 9.24
C VAL A 707 9.94 25.88 10.16
N LEU A 708 10.29 24.99 11.10
CA LEU A 708 9.33 24.44 12.05
C LEU A 708 8.79 25.51 13.01
N GLN A 709 9.63 26.44 13.48
CA GLN A 709 9.20 27.62 14.25
C GLN A 709 8.23 28.51 13.46
N HIS A 710 8.46 28.66 12.14
CA HIS A 710 7.52 29.39 11.28
C HIS A 710 6.19 28.64 11.11
N LEU A 711 6.21 27.31 10.91
CA LEU A 711 4.99 26.51 10.83
C LEU A 711 4.22 26.49 12.17
N GLY A 712 4.90 26.57 13.30
CA GLY A 712 4.30 26.68 14.64
C GLY A 712 3.52 25.42 15.04
N ASP A 713 2.28 25.60 15.47
CA ASP A 713 1.38 24.49 15.85
C ASP A 713 0.64 23.85 14.65
N TYR A 714 0.84 24.37 13.44
CA TYR A 714 0.16 23.91 12.23
C TYR A 714 0.32 22.40 11.96
N PRO A 715 1.51 21.79 12.11
CA PRO A 715 1.65 20.34 11.95
C PRO A 715 0.78 19.57 12.95
N GLN A 716 0.74 19.98 14.22
CA GLN A 716 -0.04 19.33 15.28
C GLN A 716 -1.54 19.42 14.98
N LYS A 717 -2.01 20.54 14.42
CA LYS A 717 -3.42 20.69 14.01
C LYS A 717 -3.83 19.65 12.96
N LEU A 718 -2.94 19.26 12.04
CA LEU A 718 -3.26 18.28 10.99
C LEU A 718 -3.59 16.87 11.51
N SER A 719 -3.19 16.45 12.72
CA SER A 719 -3.65 15.15 13.26
C SER A 719 -5.07 15.22 13.84
N GLN A 720 -5.49 16.40 14.25
CA GLN A 720 -6.80 16.67 14.84
C GLN A 720 -7.82 17.09 13.77
N HIS A 721 -7.44 17.88 12.77
CA HIS A 721 -8.22 18.16 11.56
C HIS A 721 -7.35 18.06 10.30
N CYS A 722 -7.44 16.93 9.60
CA CYS A 722 -6.56 16.58 8.48
C CYS A 722 -6.80 17.41 7.21
N HIS A 723 -7.95 18.10 7.12
CA HIS A 723 -8.27 19.02 6.01
C HIS A 723 -7.97 20.50 6.37
N PHE A 724 -7.32 20.78 7.49
CA PHE A 724 -6.99 22.17 7.89
C PHE A 724 -5.97 22.80 6.92
N LEU A 725 -6.35 23.90 6.27
CA LEU A 725 -5.51 24.57 5.28
C LEU A 725 -4.43 25.42 5.96
N TYR A 726 -3.22 25.41 5.39
CA TYR A 726 -2.13 26.28 5.81
C TYR A 726 -2.40 27.71 5.33
N ASP A 727 -2.44 28.68 6.25
CA ASP A 727 -2.50 30.08 5.87
C ASP A 727 -1.09 30.59 5.54
N TYR A 728 -0.83 30.82 4.25
CA TYR A 728 0.49 31.23 3.79
C TYR A 728 0.92 32.59 4.37
N ALA A 729 2.15 32.60 4.86
CA ALA A 729 2.91 33.78 5.26
C ALA A 729 4.33 33.62 4.71
N PRO A 730 4.97 34.70 4.19
CA PRO A 730 6.37 34.64 3.84
C PRO A 730 7.21 34.48 5.12
N MET A 731 8.10 33.49 5.13
CA MET A 731 9.06 33.30 6.20
C MET A 731 10.19 34.36 6.10
N PRO A 732 10.65 34.96 7.21
CA PRO A 732 11.86 35.77 7.19
C PRO A 732 13.08 34.94 6.75
N PRO A 733 14.06 35.55 6.05
CA PRO A 733 15.31 34.89 5.67
C PRO A 733 16.03 34.18 6.83
N VAL A 734 16.52 32.97 6.55
CA VAL A 734 17.23 32.08 7.48
C VAL A 734 18.65 32.60 7.69
N THR A 735 18.94 33.12 8.88
CA THR A 735 20.31 33.49 9.28
C THR A 735 21.15 32.22 9.48
N TYR A 736 22.32 32.13 8.82
CA TYR A 736 23.33 31.09 9.03
C TYR A 736 24.58 31.70 9.68
N PRO A 737 24.83 31.48 11.00
CA PRO A 737 26.00 32.02 11.68
C PRO A 737 27.33 31.62 11.06
N GLU A 738 27.43 30.41 10.52
CA GLU A 738 28.61 29.85 9.85
C GLU A 738 29.02 30.65 8.60
N LEU A 739 28.09 31.37 7.96
CA LEU A 739 28.31 32.12 6.72
C LEU A 739 28.48 33.63 6.93
N ARG A 740 28.42 34.14 8.17
CA ARG A 740 28.41 35.58 8.47
C ARG A 740 29.62 36.34 7.90
N ASP A 741 30.79 35.69 7.91
CA ASP A 741 32.07 36.25 7.47
C ASP A 741 32.46 35.80 6.05
N GLU A 742 31.61 35.01 5.37
CA GLU A 742 31.93 34.36 4.10
C GLU A 742 31.26 35.07 2.92
N MET A 743 32.07 35.70 2.07
CA MET A 743 31.63 36.33 0.83
C MET A 743 31.49 35.28 -0.27
N TRP A 744 30.28 34.97 -0.70
CA TRP A 744 30.05 34.11 -1.87
C TRP A 744 30.04 34.93 -3.17
N CYS A 745 30.71 34.45 -4.22
CA CYS A 745 30.80 35.13 -5.51
C CYS A 745 30.81 34.12 -6.67
N HIS A 746 29.78 34.17 -7.53
CA HIS A 746 29.49 33.28 -8.69
C HIS A 746 29.32 31.79 -8.38
N ARG A 747 30.34 31.21 -7.76
CA ARG A 747 30.47 29.79 -7.39
C ARG A 747 31.25 29.61 -6.09
N TYR A 748 32.11 30.57 -5.73
CA TYR A 748 33.14 30.40 -4.70
C TYR A 748 32.91 31.26 -3.45
N TYR A 749 33.10 30.66 -2.28
CA TYR A 749 33.28 31.32 -0.99
C TYR A 749 34.70 31.85 -0.87
N LEU A 750 34.86 33.17 -0.90
CA LEU A 750 36.16 33.80 -1.13
C LEU A 750 37.15 33.63 0.02
N ARG A 751 36.71 33.57 1.29
CA ARG A 751 37.61 33.40 2.44
C ARG A 751 38.10 31.95 2.55
N ASN A 752 37.27 30.97 2.21
CA ASN A 752 37.71 29.58 2.00
C ASN A 752 38.61 29.44 0.75
N LEU A 753 38.30 30.08 -0.38
CA LEU A 753 39.14 30.06 -1.59
C LEU A 753 40.54 30.65 -1.35
N CYS A 754 40.64 31.73 -0.55
CA CYS A 754 41.91 32.37 -0.16
C CYS A 754 42.63 31.66 1.00
N ASN A 755 42.40 30.36 1.20
CA ASN A 755 42.98 29.57 2.28
C ASN A 755 43.90 28.47 1.74
N ASP A 756 45.03 28.90 1.16
CA ASP A 756 46.05 28.04 0.53
C ASP A 756 46.58 26.94 1.47
N ILE A 757 46.43 27.11 2.79
CA ILE A 757 46.81 26.13 3.82
C ILE A 757 45.80 24.98 3.90
N ARG A 758 44.50 25.24 3.73
CA ARG A 758 43.44 24.22 3.72
C ARG A 758 43.18 23.65 2.33
N PHE A 759 43.26 24.49 1.29
CA PHE A 759 42.85 24.15 -0.07
C PHE A 759 43.94 24.51 -1.11
N PRO A 760 45.16 23.95 -0.99
CA PRO A 760 46.25 24.25 -1.91
C PRO A 760 45.89 23.85 -3.35
N ASN A 761 46.07 24.79 -4.29
CA ASN A 761 45.81 24.61 -5.72
C ASN A 761 44.35 24.21 -6.07
N TRP A 762 43.34 24.77 -5.39
CA TRP A 762 41.94 24.51 -5.75
C TRP A 762 41.64 24.90 -7.21
N PRO A 763 41.00 24.04 -8.03
CA PRO A 763 40.73 24.33 -9.43
C PRO A 763 39.62 25.36 -9.59
N ILE A 764 39.93 26.52 -10.20
CA ILE A 764 38.95 27.56 -10.53
C ILE A 764 38.27 27.22 -11.87
N VAL A 765 37.03 26.73 -11.78
CA VAL A 765 36.13 26.50 -12.91
C VAL A 765 35.39 27.79 -13.25
N GLU A 766 34.97 27.98 -14.50
CA GLU A 766 34.25 29.18 -14.96
C GLU A 766 35.00 30.51 -14.67
N HIS A 767 36.34 30.49 -14.70
CA HIS A 767 37.20 31.62 -14.32
C HIS A 767 36.85 32.97 -14.97
N VAL A 768 36.32 32.98 -16.20
CA VAL A 768 35.84 34.22 -16.87
C VAL A 768 34.57 34.77 -16.20
N GLU A 769 33.58 33.92 -15.94
CA GLU A 769 32.32 34.33 -15.28
C GLU A 769 32.59 34.73 -13.83
N PHE A 770 33.44 33.97 -13.12
CA PHE A 770 33.90 34.30 -11.78
C PHE A 770 34.61 35.66 -11.71
N LEU A 771 35.56 35.95 -12.59
CA LEU A 771 36.27 37.25 -12.62
C LEU A 771 35.31 38.40 -12.95
N GLN A 772 34.34 38.20 -13.85
CA GLN A 772 33.31 39.19 -14.16
C GLN A 772 32.42 39.48 -12.94
N SER A 773 31.94 38.45 -12.24
CA SER A 773 31.17 38.60 -11.00
C SER A 773 31.99 39.26 -9.89
N LEU A 774 33.28 38.94 -9.76
CA LEU A 774 34.19 39.55 -8.79
C LEU A 774 34.35 41.06 -9.05
N LEU A 775 34.55 41.44 -10.32
CA LEU A 775 34.60 42.85 -10.76
C LEU A 775 33.27 43.59 -10.58
N VAL A 776 32.13 42.92 -10.75
CA VAL A 776 30.80 43.46 -10.49
C VAL A 776 30.61 43.74 -9.00
N MET A 777 30.84 42.75 -8.15
CA MET A 777 30.70 42.85 -6.70
C MET A 777 31.67 43.88 -6.10
N TRP A 778 32.91 43.93 -6.59
CA TRP A 778 33.89 44.94 -6.20
C TRP A 778 33.45 46.37 -6.57
N ARG A 779 32.90 46.57 -7.77
CA ARG A 779 32.34 47.86 -8.20
C ARG A 779 31.13 48.25 -7.35
N GLU A 780 30.29 47.29 -6.98
CA GLU A 780 29.12 47.53 -6.12
C GLU A 780 29.54 47.93 -4.70
N GLU A 781 30.54 47.27 -4.10
CA GLU A 781 31.08 47.68 -2.80
C GLU A 781 31.80 49.04 -2.87
N LEU A 782 32.57 49.31 -3.92
CA LEU A 782 33.19 50.64 -4.15
C LEU A 782 32.18 51.76 -4.41
N THR A 783 30.95 51.44 -4.83
CA THR A 783 29.86 52.41 -5.03
C THR A 783 28.80 52.35 -3.94
N ARG A 784 29.05 51.58 -2.86
CA ARG A 784 28.15 51.39 -1.72
C ARG A 784 27.96 52.68 -0.95
N LYS A 785 26.85 53.36 -1.23
CA LYS A 785 26.33 54.41 -0.36
C LYS A 785 25.84 53.79 0.95
N PRO A 786 25.85 54.54 2.07
CA PRO A 786 25.00 54.18 3.21
C PRO A 786 23.54 54.06 2.73
N MET A 787 22.78 53.15 3.33
CA MET A 787 21.41 52.82 2.90
C MET A 787 20.50 54.05 2.87
N ASP A 788 19.67 54.18 1.84
CA ASP A 788 18.72 55.31 1.70
C ASP A 788 17.58 55.30 2.74
N LEU A 789 17.49 54.28 3.60
CA LEU A 789 16.65 54.26 4.80
C LEU A 789 17.56 54.34 6.02
N SER A 790 17.25 55.24 6.95
CA SER A 790 17.83 55.20 8.30
C SER A 790 17.32 53.98 9.09
N GLU A 791 18.10 53.53 10.07
CA GLU A 791 17.69 52.44 10.98
C GLU A 791 16.37 52.80 11.71
N GLU A 792 16.16 54.09 12.01
CA GLU A 792 14.93 54.57 12.60
C GLU A 792 13.72 54.45 11.66
N GLU A 793 13.88 54.75 10.36
CA GLU A 793 12.81 54.60 9.37
C GLU A 793 12.47 53.13 9.14
N ALA A 794 13.47 52.25 9.14
CA ALA A 794 13.24 50.82 9.11
C ALA A 794 12.45 50.33 10.34
N CYS A 795 12.80 50.78 11.55
CA CYS A 795 12.04 50.48 12.77
C CYS A 795 10.61 51.05 12.75
N LYS A 796 10.43 52.29 12.23
CA LYS A 796 9.11 52.92 12.03
C LYS A 796 8.24 52.13 11.05
N ILE A 797 8.81 51.63 9.94
CA ILE A 797 8.12 50.80 8.94
C ILE A 797 7.74 49.41 9.50
N LEU A 798 8.57 48.83 10.38
CA LEU A 798 8.29 47.55 11.04
C LEU A 798 7.37 47.64 12.28
N GLU A 799 6.78 48.81 12.58
CA GLU A 799 5.97 49.05 13.79
C GLU A 799 6.73 48.69 15.10
N ILE A 800 8.07 48.87 15.15
CA ILE A 800 8.90 48.51 16.32
C ILE A 800 9.13 49.72 17.24
N SER A 801 8.64 49.61 18.48
CA SER A 801 8.82 50.58 19.56
C SER A 801 10.18 50.42 20.26
N LEU A 802 11.05 51.44 20.13
CA LEU A 802 12.38 51.52 20.75
C LEU A 802 12.38 51.50 22.30
N ASN A 803 11.21 51.63 22.94
CA ASN A 803 11.08 51.71 24.40
C ASN A 803 10.93 50.32 25.09
N ASP A 804 10.52 49.27 24.37
CA ASP A 804 10.14 47.95 24.94
C ASP A 804 11.34 46.99 25.15
N VAL A 805 12.47 47.58 25.57
CA VAL A 805 13.76 46.91 25.83
C VAL A 805 14.33 47.25 27.22
N SER A 806 13.63 48.07 28.02
CA SER A 806 14.18 48.71 29.24
C SER A 806 13.42 48.40 30.56
N SER A 807 12.82 47.21 30.71
CA SER A 807 11.97 46.89 31.88
C SER A 807 12.53 45.87 32.89
N ASP A 808 13.59 45.13 32.57
CA ASP A 808 13.94 43.87 33.29
C ASP A 808 15.35 43.83 33.91
N ASP A 809 16.02 44.97 34.09
CA ASP A 809 17.23 45.08 34.95
C ASP A 809 17.23 46.40 35.74
N LEU A 810 17.67 46.38 37.00
CA LEU A 810 17.35 47.41 38.00
C LEU A 810 18.51 48.31 38.47
N ASN A 811 18.22 49.60 38.65
CA ASN A 811 18.85 50.55 39.59
C ASN A 811 20.41 50.66 39.61
N GLY A 812 20.98 51.61 38.85
CA GLY A 812 22.42 51.96 38.96
C GLY A 812 22.79 53.35 38.45
N ARG A 813 22.91 54.33 39.35
CA ARG A 813 23.36 55.74 39.17
C ARG A 813 24.29 56.06 37.98
N GLY A 814 23.99 57.15 37.26
CA GLY A 814 25.03 57.97 36.59
C GLY A 814 24.54 58.85 35.44
N GLN A 815 24.40 60.16 35.65
CA GLN A 815 24.29 61.12 34.55
C GLN A 815 25.65 61.35 33.91
N VAL A 816 25.78 61.05 32.61
CA VAL A 816 26.71 61.73 31.69
C VAL A 816 25.95 61.98 30.39
N GLU A 817 25.60 63.23 30.13
CA GLU A 817 25.00 63.64 28.86
C GLU A 817 26.12 63.79 27.81
N LEU A 818 26.07 62.98 26.75
CA LEU A 818 26.63 63.24 25.40
C LEU A 818 26.37 62.01 24.49
N ASN A 819 26.13 62.26 23.19
CA ASN A 819 25.95 61.27 22.11
C ASN A 819 24.67 60.39 22.15
N GLU A 820 23.49 61.01 22.07
CA GLU A 820 22.19 60.33 21.93
C GLU A 820 22.16 59.30 20.77
N THR A 821 22.71 59.67 19.61
CA THR A 821 22.84 58.77 18.44
C THR A 821 23.62 57.49 18.75
N SER A 822 24.61 57.55 19.66
CA SER A 822 25.42 56.38 20.02
C SER A 822 24.72 55.41 20.97
N ASN A 823 23.62 55.82 21.61
CA ASN A 823 22.79 54.96 22.44
C ASN A 823 21.70 54.27 21.60
N ILE A 824 21.12 54.97 20.62
CA ILE A 824 20.13 54.38 19.69
C ILE A 824 20.72 53.17 18.97
N SER A 825 21.90 53.28 18.34
CA SER A 825 22.52 52.13 17.67
C SER A 825 22.88 50.96 18.60
N LYS A 826 23.14 51.22 19.90
CA LYS A 826 23.37 50.16 20.91
C LYS A 826 22.08 49.50 21.40
N GLN A 827 21.00 50.26 21.55
CA GLN A 827 19.68 49.72 21.82
C GLN A 827 19.16 48.90 20.63
N ILE A 828 19.46 49.33 19.40
CA ILE A 828 19.19 48.59 18.16
C ILE A 828 20.03 47.31 18.09
N GLN A 829 21.32 47.33 18.46
CA GLN A 829 22.15 46.12 18.58
C GLN A 829 21.51 45.06 19.50
N ASN A 830 20.89 45.50 20.61
CA ASN A 830 20.17 44.62 21.55
C ASN A 830 18.71 44.28 21.15
N LEU A 831 18.25 44.65 19.95
CA LEU A 831 16.96 44.15 19.45
C LEU A 831 17.05 42.65 19.17
N ASP A 832 16.32 41.89 19.98
CA ASP A 832 16.02 40.46 19.85
C ASP A 832 15.58 40.10 18.42
N GLU A 833 16.31 39.18 17.77
CA GLU A 833 15.99 38.66 16.43
C GLU A 833 14.57 38.08 16.37
N ASP A 834 14.08 37.49 17.46
CA ASP A 834 12.74 36.90 17.52
C ASP A 834 11.66 37.98 17.49
N LYS A 835 11.83 39.11 18.20
CA LYS A 835 10.93 40.27 18.11
C LYS A 835 10.89 40.81 16.67
N LEU A 836 12.05 40.94 16.02
CA LEU A 836 12.18 41.42 14.64
C LEU A 836 11.47 40.48 13.64
N LYS A 837 11.73 39.16 13.72
CA LYS A 837 11.09 38.13 12.88
C LYS A 837 9.56 38.07 13.10
N ARG A 838 9.09 38.22 14.34
CA ARG A 838 7.65 38.24 14.68
C ARG A 838 6.92 39.45 14.08
N GLN A 839 7.47 40.67 14.18
CA GLN A 839 6.84 41.86 13.60
C GLN A 839 6.89 41.84 12.07
N TYR A 840 8.00 41.41 11.45
CA TYR A 840 8.06 41.18 10.01
C TYR A 840 6.95 40.22 9.55
N ARG A 841 6.81 39.05 10.18
CA ARG A 841 5.75 38.08 9.85
C ARG A 841 4.35 38.70 9.92
N LYS A 842 4.04 39.42 11.01
CA LYS A 842 2.75 40.11 11.23
C LYS A 842 2.43 41.10 10.09
N LEU A 843 3.41 41.91 9.68
CA LEU A 843 3.22 42.94 8.66
C LEU A 843 3.23 42.39 7.24
N ALA A 844 4.09 41.41 6.97
CA ALA A 844 4.14 40.72 5.69
C ALA A 844 2.85 39.92 5.42
N MET A 845 2.22 39.33 6.45
CA MET A 845 0.87 38.76 6.34
C MET A 845 -0.22 39.81 6.06
N LYS A 846 -0.16 40.97 6.75
CA LYS A 846 -1.14 42.07 6.66
C LYS A 846 -1.15 42.76 5.29
N TYR A 847 0.00 42.85 4.62
CA TYR A 847 0.15 43.54 3.33
C TYR A 847 0.47 42.61 2.15
N HIS A 848 0.38 41.29 2.30
CA HIS A 848 0.72 40.32 1.25
C HIS A 848 -0.07 40.55 -0.04
N PRO A 849 0.55 40.63 -1.24
CA PRO A 849 -0.11 41.04 -2.47
C PRO A 849 -1.28 40.15 -2.91
N ASP A 850 -1.25 38.83 -2.64
CA ASP A 850 -2.39 37.94 -2.93
C ASP A 850 -3.59 38.16 -1.98
N LYS A 851 -3.37 38.70 -0.78
CA LYS A 851 -4.44 38.99 0.22
C LYS A 851 -4.92 40.43 0.16
N ASN A 852 -4.06 41.35 -0.27
CA ASN A 852 -4.33 42.77 -0.45
C ASN A 852 -3.58 43.29 -1.69
N PRO A 853 -4.25 43.47 -2.85
CA PRO A 853 -3.57 43.90 -4.08
C PRO A 853 -3.01 45.33 -3.98
N GLU A 854 -3.59 46.19 -3.15
CA GLU A 854 -3.08 47.54 -2.84
C GLU A 854 -1.94 47.51 -1.81
N GLY A 855 -1.66 46.36 -1.20
CA GLY A 855 -0.61 46.16 -0.20
C GLY A 855 0.81 46.05 -0.77
N ARG A 856 0.97 45.82 -2.09
CA ARG A 856 2.26 45.47 -2.75
C ARG A 856 3.41 46.42 -2.42
N GLU A 857 3.19 47.73 -2.40
CA GLU A 857 4.22 48.73 -2.05
C GLU A 857 4.64 48.65 -0.58
N LYS A 858 3.67 48.50 0.33
CA LYS A 858 3.92 48.38 1.78
C LYS A 858 4.61 47.06 2.12
N PHE A 859 4.30 45.99 1.40
CA PHE A 859 4.99 44.71 1.50
C PHE A 859 6.48 44.84 1.16
N LEU A 860 6.80 45.45 0.01
CA LEU A 860 8.18 45.67 -0.42
C LEU A 860 8.94 46.63 0.53
N ALA A 861 8.25 47.64 1.10
CA ALA A 861 8.83 48.51 2.12
C ALA A 861 9.14 47.77 3.43
N VAL A 862 8.22 46.93 3.93
CA VAL A 862 8.41 46.07 5.11
C VAL A 862 9.59 45.11 4.91
N GLN A 863 9.74 44.54 3.71
CA GLN A 863 10.90 43.73 3.38
C GLN A 863 12.19 44.53 3.34
N LYS A 864 12.25 45.67 2.63
CA LYS A 864 13.45 46.52 2.56
C LYS A 864 13.88 47.00 3.95
N ALA A 865 12.93 47.27 4.84
CA ALA A 865 13.19 47.61 6.24
C ALA A 865 13.76 46.42 7.05
N TYR A 866 13.23 45.21 6.89
CA TYR A 866 13.78 44.01 7.53
C TYR A 866 15.18 43.68 7.00
N GLU A 867 15.40 43.71 5.69
CA GLU A 867 16.73 43.54 5.08
C GLU A 867 17.72 44.58 5.63
N CYS A 868 17.32 45.86 5.72
CA CYS A 868 18.17 46.92 6.28
C CYS A 868 18.56 46.68 7.76
N LEU A 869 17.68 46.08 8.56
CA LEU A 869 17.93 45.78 9.98
C LEU A 869 18.60 44.42 10.22
N GLN A 870 18.57 43.51 9.24
CA GLN A 870 19.29 42.23 9.24
C GLN A 870 20.73 42.36 8.71
N VAL A 871 20.99 43.31 7.79
CA VAL A 871 22.33 43.62 7.23
C VAL A 871 23.19 44.42 8.25
N ARG A 872 23.23 43.94 9.49
CA ARG A 872 24.12 44.40 10.57
C ARG A 872 25.55 43.97 10.27
N GLN A 873 26.20 44.73 9.40
CA GLN A 873 27.64 44.74 9.13
C GLN A 873 28.36 43.38 9.33
N PRO A 874 28.55 42.60 8.26
CA PRO A 874 29.90 42.12 8.03
C PRO A 874 30.78 43.38 8.00
N ASN A 875 31.50 43.64 9.09
CA ASN A 875 32.60 44.61 9.04
C ASN A 875 33.53 44.11 7.96
N PHE A 876 33.82 44.95 6.95
CA PHE A 876 34.70 44.58 5.86
C PHE A 876 36.12 44.47 6.43
N ASP A 877 36.45 43.28 6.91
CA ASP A 877 37.60 43.05 7.76
C ASP A 877 38.85 43.51 7.00
N HIS A 878 39.71 44.30 7.63
CA HIS A 878 40.76 45.02 6.87
C HIS A 878 41.74 44.03 6.20
N CYS A 879 41.82 42.81 6.75
CA CYS A 879 42.48 41.64 6.17
C CYS A 879 41.79 41.10 4.91
N LEU A 880 40.45 41.05 4.86
CA LEU A 880 39.66 40.66 3.70
C LEU A 880 39.85 41.67 2.55
N TYR A 881 39.80 42.98 2.84
CA TYR A 881 40.07 44.03 1.84
C TYR A 881 41.47 43.89 1.21
N LEU A 882 42.50 43.66 2.03
CA LEU A 882 43.87 43.46 1.56
C LEU A 882 44.06 42.14 0.79
N ARG A 883 43.36 41.06 1.17
CA ARG A 883 43.37 39.81 0.39
C ARG A 883 42.60 39.93 -0.92
N PHE A 884 41.49 40.64 -0.95
CA PHE A 884 40.72 40.90 -2.18
C PHE A 884 41.55 41.68 -3.20
N LEU A 885 42.30 42.69 -2.75
CA LEU A 885 43.33 43.36 -3.54
C LEU A 885 44.44 42.41 -4.02
N SER A 886 44.81 41.39 -3.24
CA SER A 886 45.77 40.37 -3.67
C SER A 886 45.21 39.44 -4.77
N ILE A 887 43.93 39.04 -4.70
CA ILE A 887 43.27 38.29 -5.79
C ILE A 887 43.26 39.14 -7.06
N MET A 888 42.84 40.40 -6.94
CA MET A 888 42.77 41.38 -8.03
C MET A 888 44.13 41.81 -8.61
N CYS A 889 45.25 41.39 -8.00
CA CYS A 889 46.61 41.56 -8.50
C CYS A 889 47.27 40.23 -8.95
N LEU A 890 46.58 39.09 -8.78
CA LEU A 890 47.00 37.76 -9.24
C LEU A 890 46.22 37.30 -10.49
N ALA A 891 45.07 37.92 -10.76
CA ALA A 891 44.27 37.78 -11.99
C ALA A 891 44.60 38.89 -13.01
#